data_AF-A0A6J8EQ56-F1
#
_entry.id   AF-A0A6J8EQ56-F1
#
_cell.length_a   1.000
_cell.length_b   1.000
_cell.length_c   1.000
_cell.angle_alpha   90.00
_cell.angle_beta   90.00
_cell.angle_gamma   90.00
#
_symmetry.space_group_name_H-M   'P 1'
#
loop_
_entity.id
_entity.type
_entity.pdbx_description
1 polymer ?
#
loop_
_entity_poly.entity_id
_entity_poly.type
_entity_poly.pdbx_seq_one_letter_code
_entity_poly.pdbx_strand_id
1 'polypeptide(L)'
;MGVPAFFRWLSKKYPSILLHCVEEKPKEVGDETIPVDTSQPNPNDYEFDNLYLDMNGIIHPCCHPEDKPAPKNENEMMVLIFEYIDRIFSIVRPRKVLYMAIDGVAPRAKMNQQRSRRFRASKETTEKIEEMARLRDELTQKGYELPPEKEKGEHFDSNCITPGTPFMFRLADCLRYYIHDRINSDPGWQNIKVILSDANVPGEGEHKIMDYIRRQRNHPDHDPNTKHCLNGADADLIMLGLATHEPHFTIIREEFKPNKPRSCDLCGQMGHEMKECTGLPKEKVGEHDEGPVMFDSEQQFIFLRLNILREYLERELLMTNLPFKYDFERSLDDWVFMCFFVGNDFLPHLPSLEIRENAIDRLIKLYKNCVRRTGGYLTDSGVVNLSRVQIIMQELGEVEDEIFKKRRNNELEFQRRNKERKAREKRFSQGPRWTPGGQFAPQALGQSHSSSGVSNPRQEAYKGRVDAMQSMMTKDEPGKGTKRSAPDSDDTEKEKEEEEEKEPEDEVKLWEDGWKDRYYKSKFDVDKNDIEFRHNVARHYVTGLCWVLRYYYQGCASWKWYFPYHYAPFASDFVNISDLPNDFEKHTNPFKPLEQLMGVFPAGSKKHLPLTWQTLMFDPESPIIDFYPTDFRIDLNGKKYAWQGVALLPFVDEKRLLKGLETVYSDLTPEEVFRNGRGKDRLFVGKRHPAHSFLEGLYEGERSEDGVDINPSLTHGMAGRVWCDDKATMSGETIKSPLPQPEMKDILDNQCLCILFKDPVYDDDHLFPSKVLPNAKMPDRVLKPEDFDQRNRGKSWMPQLGFQKHSGYRGDKKDSSAANRMLRGSLGRGNNQGGGGWNRQSMYKSHSAPSLRYPRGGGYGGGYGGAQGYGGGGGGYNSGYNRGGGQRYGNQGNHGWQGNMNNQGNAYNRNQQQGGYGGHQGGYNQGGGNWSGNHRGGNWGGNQGGGHWRGNQQGGSNWGGNRNQQQNRGGGGGNYNSNNRGQDRYRPY
;
A
#
# COMPACT_ATOMS: atom_id res chain seq x y z
N MET A 1 7.99 -1.40 8.93
CA MET A 1 7.89 -2.44 7.86
C MET A 1 7.71 -1.70 6.56
N GLY A 2 8.61 -1.79 5.58
CA GLY A 2 8.51 -0.96 4.37
C GLY A 2 7.14 -1.06 3.69
N VAL A 3 6.45 0.09 3.55
CA VAL A 3 5.04 0.19 3.12
C VAL A 3 4.71 -0.65 1.86
N PRO A 4 5.52 -0.64 0.77
CA PRO A 4 5.26 -1.47 -0.40
C PRO A 4 5.32 -2.98 -0.12
N ALA A 5 6.08 -3.43 0.89
CA ALA A 5 6.23 -4.85 1.21
C ALA A 5 5.00 -5.40 1.96
N PHE A 6 4.49 -4.68 2.96
CA PHE A 6 3.26 -5.09 3.66
C PHE A 6 2.05 -5.03 2.73
N PHE A 7 1.86 -3.90 2.03
CA PHE A 7 0.74 -3.75 1.09
C PHE A 7 0.76 -4.80 -0.04
N ARG A 8 1.94 -5.16 -0.57
CA ARG A 8 2.11 -6.22 -1.58
C ARG A 8 1.86 -7.63 -1.05
N TRP A 9 2.16 -7.92 0.22
CA TRP A 9 1.76 -9.19 0.85
C TRP A 9 0.24 -9.24 1.03
N LEU A 10 -0.35 -8.17 1.58
CA LEU A 10 -1.78 -8.08 1.89
C LEU A 10 -2.65 -8.19 0.62
N SER A 11 -2.36 -7.38 -0.40
CA SER A 11 -3.08 -7.38 -1.69
C SER A 11 -2.92 -8.69 -2.47
N LYS A 12 -1.78 -9.38 -2.35
CA LYS A 12 -1.56 -10.71 -2.94
C LYS A 12 -2.33 -11.82 -2.20
N LYS A 13 -2.47 -11.72 -0.87
CA LYS A 13 -3.11 -12.72 -0.01
C LYS A 13 -4.64 -12.57 0.03
N TYR A 14 -5.13 -11.34 0.06
CA TYR A 14 -6.54 -10.98 0.25
C TYR A 14 -7.06 -10.09 -0.90
N PRO A 15 -7.01 -10.52 -2.16
CA PRO A 15 -7.14 -9.62 -3.32
C PRO A 15 -8.51 -8.93 -3.47
N SER A 16 -9.55 -9.38 -2.76
CA SER A 16 -10.90 -8.78 -2.81
C SER A 16 -11.03 -7.46 -2.01
N ILE A 17 -10.04 -7.12 -1.16
CA ILE A 17 -10.07 -5.90 -0.34
C ILE A 17 -9.90 -4.63 -1.19
N LEU A 18 -9.27 -4.74 -2.36
CA LEU A 18 -9.01 -3.63 -3.27
C LEU A 18 -10.13 -3.41 -4.28
N LEU A 19 -10.42 -2.14 -4.55
CA LEU A 19 -11.35 -1.66 -5.57
C LEU A 19 -10.77 -0.37 -6.18
N HIS A 20 -10.85 -0.19 -7.51
CA HIS A 20 -10.43 1.07 -8.12
C HIS A 20 -11.48 2.16 -7.89
N CYS A 21 -11.05 3.41 -7.72
CA CYS A 21 -11.96 4.53 -7.60
C CYS A 21 -12.62 4.86 -8.94
N VAL A 22 -13.91 5.20 -8.91
CA VAL A 22 -14.60 5.90 -9.99
C VAL A 22 -14.44 7.39 -9.74
N GLU A 23 -13.83 8.08 -10.70
CA GLU A 23 -13.59 9.52 -10.65
C GLU A 23 -14.46 10.19 -11.73
N GLU A 24 -15.27 11.17 -11.34
CA GLU A 24 -15.92 12.07 -12.30
C GLU A 24 -14.95 13.20 -12.65
N LYS A 25 -14.87 13.56 -13.94
CA LYS A 25 -14.03 14.66 -14.42
C LYS A 25 -14.87 15.90 -14.74
N PRO A 26 -14.28 17.12 -14.66
CA PRO A 26 -14.87 18.32 -15.24
C PRO A 26 -15.24 18.11 -16.72
N LYS A 27 -16.20 18.90 -17.20
CA LYS A 27 -16.71 18.81 -18.58
C LYS A 27 -16.39 20.09 -19.33
N GLU A 28 -15.52 19.99 -20.33
CA GLU A 28 -15.28 21.06 -21.30
C GLU A 28 -16.51 21.21 -22.21
N VAL A 29 -17.08 22.42 -22.28
CA VAL A 29 -18.25 22.75 -23.11
C VAL A 29 -17.99 24.06 -23.83
N GLY A 30 -17.31 23.98 -24.98
CA GLY A 30 -16.71 25.15 -25.62
C GLY A 30 -15.48 25.60 -24.83
N ASP A 31 -15.34 26.91 -24.63
CA ASP A 31 -14.24 27.49 -23.85
C ASP A 31 -14.50 27.50 -22.32
N GLU A 32 -15.65 26.96 -21.86
CA GLU A 32 -16.00 26.87 -20.43
C GLU A 32 -15.80 25.45 -19.87
N THR A 33 -15.05 25.34 -18.78
CA THR A 33 -14.89 24.10 -18.01
C THR A 33 -15.93 24.04 -16.89
N ILE A 34 -16.93 23.16 -17.04
CA ILE A 34 -17.94 22.92 -16.00
C ILE A 34 -17.33 22.04 -14.89
N PRO A 35 -17.28 22.50 -13.63
CA PRO A 35 -16.72 21.73 -12.52
C PRO A 35 -17.61 20.53 -12.13
N VAL A 36 -17.04 19.62 -11.33
CA VAL A 36 -17.77 18.48 -10.78
C VAL A 36 -18.61 18.93 -9.58
N ASP A 37 -19.93 18.78 -9.66
CA ASP A 37 -20.83 19.04 -8.52
C ASP A 37 -20.68 17.93 -7.47
N THR A 38 -19.91 18.22 -6.41
CA THR A 38 -19.62 17.26 -5.33
C THR A 38 -20.82 17.02 -4.40
N SER A 39 -21.88 17.82 -4.50
CA SER A 39 -23.14 17.59 -3.77
C SER A 39 -23.96 16.42 -4.33
N GLN A 40 -23.72 16.02 -5.60
CA GLN A 40 -24.37 14.87 -6.22
C GLN A 40 -23.95 13.54 -5.58
N PRO A 41 -24.80 12.48 -5.65
CA PRO A 41 -24.48 11.14 -5.16
C PRO A 41 -23.11 10.63 -5.63
N ASN A 42 -22.45 9.83 -4.81
CA ASN A 42 -21.08 9.39 -5.06
C ASN A 42 -21.02 8.37 -6.23
N PRO A 43 -20.19 8.60 -7.28
CA PRO A 43 -20.09 7.74 -8.46
C PRO A 43 -19.54 6.32 -8.19
N ASN A 44 -19.11 6.03 -6.96
CA ASN A 44 -18.65 4.71 -6.52
C ASN A 44 -19.79 3.79 -6.00
N ASP A 45 -21.06 4.22 -6.14
CA ASP A 45 -22.25 3.60 -5.54
C ASP A 45 -22.17 3.50 -3.99
N TYR A 46 -21.42 4.39 -3.33
CA TYR A 46 -21.24 4.39 -1.86
C TYR A 46 -20.94 5.78 -1.31
N GLU A 47 -21.85 6.32 -0.50
CA GLU A 47 -21.64 7.56 0.28
C GLU A 47 -20.75 7.31 1.50
N PHE A 48 -19.86 8.25 1.80
CA PHE A 48 -19.03 8.30 3.01
C PHE A 48 -19.48 9.44 3.93
N ASP A 49 -19.37 9.25 5.24
CA ASP A 49 -19.72 10.30 6.21
C ASP A 49 -18.53 11.20 6.49
N ASN A 50 -17.40 10.58 6.86
CA ASN A 50 -16.22 11.26 7.37
C ASN A 50 -15.02 10.94 6.48
N LEU A 51 -14.41 11.97 5.89
CA LEU A 51 -13.11 11.90 5.22
C LEU A 51 -12.02 12.41 6.16
N TYR A 52 -10.96 11.64 6.32
CA TYR A 52 -9.78 11.98 7.10
C TYR A 52 -8.57 12.05 6.16
N LEU A 53 -7.80 13.14 6.22
CA LEU A 53 -6.59 13.32 5.42
C LEU A 53 -5.38 13.35 6.35
N ASP A 54 -4.50 12.36 6.21
CA ASP A 54 -3.09 12.55 6.57
C ASP A 54 -2.47 13.52 5.54
N MET A 55 -2.28 14.77 5.96
CA MET A 55 -1.75 15.81 5.10
C MET A 55 -0.28 15.57 4.75
N ASN A 56 0.50 14.88 5.58
CA ASN A 56 1.91 14.61 5.28
C ASN A 56 2.06 13.60 4.12
N GLY A 57 1.10 12.69 3.98
CA GLY A 57 0.93 11.85 2.79
C GLY A 57 0.59 12.61 1.49
N ILE A 58 0.10 13.86 1.58
CA ILE A 58 -0.24 14.74 0.43
C ILE A 58 0.89 15.74 0.14
N ILE A 59 1.39 16.43 1.16
CA ILE A 59 2.41 17.48 1.05
C ILE A 59 3.69 16.94 0.40
N HIS A 60 4.11 15.72 0.76
CA HIS A 60 5.31 15.12 0.19
C HIS A 60 5.20 14.94 -1.35
N PRO A 61 4.23 14.18 -1.91
CA PRO A 61 4.03 14.10 -3.36
C PRO A 61 3.88 15.44 -4.08
N CYS A 62 3.22 16.44 -3.48
CA CYS A 62 3.04 17.75 -4.12
C CYS A 62 4.34 18.59 -4.15
N CYS A 63 5.22 18.45 -3.16
CA CYS A 63 6.49 19.17 -3.12
C CYS A 63 7.64 18.48 -3.90
N HIS A 64 7.60 17.15 -4.06
CA HIS A 64 8.63 16.39 -4.81
C HIS A 64 8.01 15.25 -5.65
N PRO A 65 7.19 15.57 -6.68
CA PRO A 65 6.52 14.55 -7.49
C PRO A 65 7.52 13.68 -8.28
N GLU A 66 7.40 12.35 -8.20
CA GLU A 66 8.31 11.44 -8.93
C GLU A 66 8.09 11.43 -10.46
N ASP A 67 6.86 11.71 -10.90
CA ASP A 67 6.43 11.59 -12.31
C ASP A 67 6.24 12.96 -13.01
N LYS A 68 6.50 14.08 -12.33
CA LYS A 68 6.33 15.45 -12.86
C LYS A 68 7.56 16.32 -12.53
N PRO A 69 7.75 17.47 -13.22
CA PRO A 69 8.67 18.50 -12.73
C PRO A 69 8.33 18.92 -11.29
N ALA A 70 9.35 19.20 -10.48
CA ALA A 70 9.14 19.79 -9.17
C ALA A 70 8.61 21.23 -9.30
N PRO A 71 7.69 21.67 -8.41
CA PRO A 71 7.17 23.04 -8.41
C PRO A 71 8.28 24.08 -8.16
N LYS A 72 8.15 25.25 -8.79
CA LYS A 72 9.18 26.29 -8.87
C LYS A 72 9.35 27.07 -7.56
N ASN A 73 8.30 27.13 -6.75
CA ASN A 73 8.25 27.88 -5.49
C ASN A 73 7.16 27.33 -4.56
N GLU A 74 7.11 27.84 -3.33
CA GLU A 74 6.10 27.44 -2.33
C GLU A 74 4.65 27.73 -2.75
N ASN A 75 4.37 28.78 -3.54
CA ASN A 75 3.00 29.10 -3.95
C ASN A 75 2.42 27.98 -4.83
N GLU A 76 3.22 27.52 -5.80
CA GLU A 76 2.88 26.40 -6.68
C GLU A 76 2.69 25.10 -5.88
N MET A 77 3.48 24.89 -4.81
CA MET A 77 3.27 23.77 -3.87
C MET A 77 1.92 23.86 -3.15
N MET A 78 1.51 25.04 -2.67
CA MET A 78 0.21 25.21 -2.00
C MET A 78 -0.96 24.94 -2.96
N VAL A 79 -0.88 25.43 -4.21
CA VAL A 79 -1.90 25.18 -5.24
C VAL A 79 -1.99 23.68 -5.56
N LEU A 80 -0.85 22.99 -5.75
CA LEU A 80 -0.84 21.53 -5.97
C LEU A 80 -1.40 20.74 -4.78
N ILE A 81 -1.23 21.23 -3.54
CA ILE A 81 -1.87 20.64 -2.36
C ILE A 81 -3.39 20.84 -2.40
N PHE A 82 -3.88 22.04 -2.76
CA PHE A 82 -5.31 22.32 -2.91
C PHE A 82 -5.96 21.43 -3.99
N GLU A 83 -5.35 21.33 -5.17
CA GLU A 83 -5.80 20.45 -6.26
C GLU A 83 -5.88 18.98 -5.83
N TYR A 84 -4.91 18.51 -5.03
CA TYR A 84 -4.91 17.15 -4.52
C TYR A 84 -6.05 16.91 -3.53
N ILE A 85 -6.29 17.84 -2.58
CA ILE A 85 -7.41 17.76 -1.64
C ILE A 85 -8.74 17.77 -2.40
N ASP A 86 -8.91 18.67 -3.37
CA ASP A 86 -10.10 18.77 -4.21
C ASP A 86 -10.36 17.45 -4.97
N ARG A 87 -9.31 16.83 -5.51
CA ARG A 87 -9.43 15.53 -6.18
C ARG A 87 -9.89 14.45 -5.20
N ILE A 88 -9.27 14.30 -4.02
CA ILE A 88 -9.72 13.32 -3.01
C ILE A 88 -11.16 13.60 -2.57
N PHE A 89 -11.52 14.86 -2.35
CA PHE A 89 -12.88 15.28 -1.97
C PHE A 89 -13.90 14.90 -3.04
N SER A 90 -13.60 15.16 -4.33
CA SER A 90 -14.50 14.83 -5.46
C SER A 90 -14.80 13.32 -5.59
N ILE A 91 -13.86 12.47 -5.16
CA ILE A 91 -13.95 11.00 -5.19
C ILE A 91 -14.73 10.46 -3.98
N VAL A 92 -14.46 10.99 -2.78
CA VAL A 92 -15.03 10.47 -1.52
C VAL A 92 -16.37 11.12 -1.17
N ARG A 93 -16.53 12.42 -1.44
CA ARG A 93 -17.72 13.24 -1.16
C ARG A 93 -18.26 13.04 0.27
N PRO A 94 -17.46 13.40 1.31
CA PRO A 94 -17.89 13.24 2.70
C PRO A 94 -19.19 14.01 2.98
N ARG A 95 -20.09 13.43 3.78
CA ARG A 95 -21.42 14.01 4.07
C ARG A 95 -21.62 14.55 5.48
N LYS A 96 -20.68 14.29 6.41
CA LYS A 96 -20.73 14.78 7.81
C LYS A 96 -19.45 15.56 8.20
N VAL A 97 -18.25 15.05 7.89
CA VAL A 97 -16.96 15.63 8.34
C VAL A 97 -15.86 15.52 7.29
N LEU A 98 -15.04 16.57 7.17
CA LEU A 98 -13.68 16.51 6.63
C LEU A 98 -12.69 16.84 7.77
N TYR A 99 -11.74 15.95 8.06
CA TYR A 99 -10.69 16.17 9.07
C TYR A 99 -9.33 16.19 8.38
N MET A 100 -8.59 17.28 8.53
CA MET A 100 -7.29 17.53 7.88
C MET A 100 -6.20 17.56 8.94
N ALA A 101 -5.37 16.51 8.99
CA ALA A 101 -4.36 16.31 10.01
C ALA A 101 -2.96 16.52 9.45
N ILE A 102 -2.29 17.60 9.87
CA ILE A 102 -0.86 17.83 9.63
C ILE A 102 -0.09 17.21 10.81
N ASP A 103 1.08 16.59 10.57
CA ASP A 103 1.94 16.15 11.68
C ASP A 103 2.25 17.32 12.62
N GLY A 104 1.98 17.13 13.91
CA GLY A 104 2.50 17.94 15.00
C GLY A 104 3.74 17.33 15.63
N VAL A 105 4.15 17.84 16.80
CA VAL A 105 5.26 17.24 17.56
C VAL A 105 4.93 15.79 17.91
N ALA A 106 5.80 14.87 17.55
CA ALA A 106 5.62 13.43 17.72
C ALA A 106 6.27 12.92 19.03
N PRO A 107 5.93 11.70 19.50
CA PRO A 107 6.59 11.10 20.66
C PRO A 107 8.07 10.81 20.42
N ARG A 108 8.89 10.78 21.49
CA ARG A 108 10.34 10.54 21.43
C ARG A 108 10.72 9.28 20.65
N ALA A 109 9.89 8.22 20.74
CA ALA A 109 10.01 7.01 19.93
C ALA A 109 10.03 7.29 18.42
N LYS A 110 9.07 8.07 17.89
CA LYS A 110 9.02 8.46 16.48
C LYS A 110 10.10 9.48 16.11
N MET A 111 10.44 10.42 17.00
CA MET A 111 11.50 11.42 16.76
C MET A 111 12.83 10.76 16.35
N ASN A 112 13.16 9.58 16.89
CA ASN A 112 14.38 8.85 16.49
C ASN A 112 14.28 8.27 15.06
N GLN A 113 13.10 7.78 14.64
CA GLN A 113 12.84 7.34 13.25
C GLN A 113 12.90 8.53 12.30
N GLN A 114 12.26 9.65 12.66
CA GLN A 114 12.30 10.89 11.89
C GLN A 114 13.75 11.39 11.75
N ARG A 115 14.52 11.49 12.84
CA ARG A 115 15.93 11.90 12.80
C ARG A 115 16.76 11.02 11.87
N SER A 116 16.60 9.70 11.94
CA SER A 116 17.25 8.74 11.04
C SER A 116 16.94 9.02 9.56
N ARG A 117 15.67 9.29 9.23
CA ARG A 117 15.24 9.69 7.87
C ARG A 117 15.80 11.06 7.45
N ARG A 118 15.76 12.07 8.31
CA ARG A 118 16.19 13.46 8.01
C ARG A 118 17.70 13.56 7.78
N PHE A 119 18.51 12.90 8.61
CA PHE A 119 19.96 12.79 8.40
C PHE A 119 20.29 12.01 7.13
N ARG A 120 19.59 10.90 6.86
CA ARG A 120 19.76 10.12 5.62
C ARG A 120 19.43 10.94 4.38
N ALA A 121 18.27 11.60 4.34
CA ALA A 121 17.87 12.43 3.20
C ALA A 121 18.89 13.55 2.92
N SER A 122 19.45 14.17 3.97
CA SER A 122 20.51 15.17 3.82
C SER A 122 21.80 14.56 3.24
N LYS A 123 22.20 13.36 3.69
CA LYS A 123 23.39 12.66 3.17
C LYS A 123 23.20 12.22 1.71
N GLU A 124 22.08 11.55 1.40
CA GLU A 124 21.71 11.14 0.04
C GLU A 124 21.61 12.34 -0.93
N THR A 125 21.19 13.52 -0.45
CA THR A 125 21.18 14.76 -1.24
C THR A 125 22.59 15.26 -1.55
N THR A 126 23.48 15.32 -0.56
CA THR A 126 24.90 15.71 -0.77
C THR A 126 25.60 14.72 -1.70
N GLU A 127 25.48 13.42 -1.44
CA GLU A 127 26.07 12.35 -2.27
C GLU A 127 25.59 12.42 -3.73
N LYS A 128 24.29 12.71 -3.97
CA LYS A 128 23.75 12.89 -5.32
C LYS A 128 24.28 14.14 -6.03
N ILE A 129 24.50 15.23 -5.30
CA ILE A 129 25.09 16.46 -5.87
C ILE A 129 26.56 16.21 -6.27
N GLU A 130 27.33 15.55 -5.40
CA GLU A 130 28.73 15.20 -5.66
C GLU A 130 28.88 14.18 -6.81
N GLU A 131 28.04 13.14 -6.86
CA GLU A 131 28.02 12.17 -7.95
C GLU A 131 27.62 12.83 -9.28
N MET A 132 26.62 13.72 -9.27
CA MET A 132 26.21 14.47 -10.47
C MET A 132 27.32 15.39 -11.00
N ALA A 133 28.01 16.12 -10.11
CA ALA A 133 29.13 16.99 -10.50
C ALA A 133 30.29 16.17 -11.10
N ARG A 134 30.68 15.08 -10.44
CA ARG A 134 31.72 14.16 -10.93
C ARG A 134 31.39 13.57 -12.29
N LEU A 135 30.14 13.13 -12.51
CA LEU A 135 29.71 12.58 -13.80
C LEU A 135 29.64 13.66 -14.89
N ARG A 136 29.29 14.91 -14.56
CA ARG A 136 29.39 16.04 -15.49
C ARG A 136 30.83 16.27 -15.94
N ASP A 137 31.78 16.34 -15.01
CA ASP A 137 33.20 16.52 -15.31
C ASP A 137 33.75 15.38 -16.18
N GLU A 138 33.42 14.13 -15.84
CA GLU A 138 33.91 12.96 -16.56
C GLU A 138 33.37 12.89 -18.00
N LEU A 139 32.08 13.15 -18.21
CA LEU A 139 31.48 13.18 -19.55
C LEU A 139 31.97 14.39 -20.37
N THR A 140 32.20 15.54 -19.73
CA THR A 140 32.76 16.73 -20.39
C THR A 140 34.21 16.47 -20.83
N GLN A 141 35.04 15.84 -19.99
CA GLN A 141 36.40 15.42 -20.34
C GLN A 141 36.44 14.37 -21.48
N LYS A 142 35.40 13.53 -21.58
CA LYS A 142 35.19 12.59 -22.69
C LYS A 142 34.65 13.25 -23.97
N GLY A 143 34.36 14.55 -23.96
CA GLY A 143 33.93 15.32 -25.13
C GLY A 143 32.43 15.28 -25.42
N TYR A 144 31.58 14.94 -24.46
CA TYR A 144 30.12 14.98 -24.62
C TYR A 144 29.56 16.37 -24.29
N GLU A 145 28.74 16.92 -25.19
CA GLU A 145 27.98 18.15 -24.95
C GLU A 145 26.77 17.88 -24.06
N LEU A 146 26.94 18.08 -22.76
CA LEU A 146 25.86 17.97 -21.79
C LEU A 146 24.90 19.18 -21.85
N PRO A 147 23.62 19.01 -21.45
CA PRO A 147 22.77 20.15 -21.15
C PRO A 147 23.42 21.08 -20.13
N PRO A 148 23.19 22.41 -20.21
CA PRO A 148 23.69 23.34 -19.20
C PRO A 148 23.21 22.93 -17.81
N GLU A 149 23.93 23.34 -16.76
CA GLU A 149 23.41 23.21 -15.41
C GLU A 149 22.03 23.88 -15.35
N LYS A 150 21.02 23.17 -14.81
CA LYS A 150 19.78 23.81 -14.41
C LYS A 150 20.14 24.97 -13.49
N GLU A 151 19.52 26.13 -13.71
CA GLU A 151 19.74 27.28 -12.84
C GLU A 151 19.57 26.87 -11.37
N LYS A 152 20.40 27.44 -10.48
CA LYS A 152 20.36 27.16 -9.04
C LYS A 152 19.17 27.86 -8.39
N GLY A 153 17.97 27.45 -8.80
CA GLY A 153 16.73 27.73 -8.09
C GLY A 153 16.78 27.17 -6.67
N GLU A 154 15.87 27.63 -5.83
CA GLU A 154 15.88 27.28 -4.41
C GLU A 154 15.58 25.79 -4.22
N HIS A 155 16.63 25.01 -3.92
CA HIS A 155 16.49 23.59 -3.64
C HIS A 155 15.55 23.38 -2.45
N PHE A 156 14.35 22.88 -2.73
CA PHE A 156 13.35 22.58 -1.72
C PHE A 156 13.88 21.53 -0.75
N ASP A 157 14.14 21.97 0.48
CA ASP A 157 14.61 21.08 1.53
C ASP A 157 13.40 20.38 2.16
N SER A 158 13.13 19.14 1.73
CA SER A 158 12.00 18.34 2.21
C SER A 158 11.98 18.07 3.72
N ASN A 159 13.05 18.45 4.45
CA ASN A 159 13.05 18.49 5.91
C ASN A 159 12.19 19.62 6.48
N CYS A 160 11.89 20.68 5.70
CA CYS A 160 10.99 21.76 6.11
C CYS A 160 9.57 21.28 6.46
N ILE A 161 9.16 20.11 5.95
CA ILE A 161 7.91 19.42 6.26
C ILE A 161 8.03 18.74 7.64
N THR A 162 8.21 19.56 8.67
CA THR A 162 8.40 19.19 10.08
C THR A 162 7.86 20.33 10.97
N PRO A 163 7.15 20.07 12.08
CA PRO A 163 6.57 21.10 12.94
C PRO A 163 7.52 22.23 13.35
N GLY A 164 7.02 23.47 13.41
CA GLY A 164 7.74 24.65 13.89
C GLY A 164 8.55 25.41 12.84
N THR A 165 8.72 24.86 11.63
CA THR A 165 9.35 25.57 10.50
C THR A 165 8.44 26.70 9.97
N PRO A 166 8.98 27.68 9.23
CA PRO A 166 8.16 28.72 8.60
C PRO A 166 7.17 28.13 7.60
N PHE A 167 7.61 27.15 6.80
CA PHE A 167 6.79 26.46 5.79
C PHE A 167 5.51 25.86 6.37
N MET A 168 5.61 25.11 7.48
CA MET A 168 4.43 24.46 8.08
C MET A 168 3.44 25.46 8.68
N PHE A 169 3.92 26.62 9.13
CA PHE A 169 3.05 27.69 9.59
C PHE A 169 2.35 28.40 8.42
N ARG A 170 3.09 28.72 7.35
CA ARG A 170 2.53 29.29 6.12
C ARG A 170 1.50 28.36 5.47
N LEU A 171 1.78 27.05 5.45
CA LEU A 171 0.85 26.01 5.00
C LEU A 171 -0.45 26.02 5.81
N ALA A 172 -0.39 26.18 7.13
CA ALA A 172 -1.58 26.25 7.98
C ALA A 172 -2.46 27.45 7.62
N ASP A 173 -1.89 28.64 7.41
CA ASP A 173 -2.65 29.83 6.97
C ASP A 173 -3.22 29.67 5.54
N CYS A 174 -2.46 29.06 4.62
CA CYS A 174 -2.94 28.72 3.28
C CYS A 174 -4.12 27.74 3.32
N LEU A 175 -4.07 26.71 4.18
CA LEU A 175 -5.15 25.75 4.36
C LEU A 175 -6.39 26.36 5.04
N ARG A 176 -6.22 27.26 6.01
CA ARG A 176 -7.35 28.02 6.60
C ARG A 176 -8.10 28.80 5.52
N TYR A 177 -7.37 29.56 4.69
CA TYR A 177 -7.94 30.28 3.55
C TYR A 177 -8.66 29.35 2.55
N TYR A 178 -8.03 28.24 2.16
CA TYR A 178 -8.62 27.24 1.25
C TYR A 178 -9.92 26.62 1.78
N ILE A 179 -10.01 26.34 3.09
CA ILE A 179 -11.24 25.83 3.71
C ILE A 179 -12.36 26.88 3.64
N HIS A 180 -12.07 28.15 3.91
CA HIS A 180 -13.04 29.23 3.71
C HIS A 180 -13.44 29.36 2.23
N ASP A 181 -12.50 29.31 1.29
CA ASP A 181 -12.79 29.39 -0.16
C ASP A 181 -13.72 28.26 -0.60
N ARG A 182 -13.44 27.01 -0.23
CA ARG A 182 -14.27 25.84 -0.59
C ARG A 182 -15.64 25.85 0.08
N ILE A 183 -15.78 26.25 1.35
CA ILE A 183 -17.10 26.36 2.01
C ILE A 183 -17.96 27.46 1.35
N ASN A 184 -17.34 28.53 0.83
CA ASN A 184 -18.05 29.57 0.09
C ASN A 184 -18.40 29.18 -1.36
N SER A 185 -17.55 28.41 -2.04
CA SER A 185 -17.66 28.11 -3.48
C SER A 185 -18.29 26.77 -3.84
N ASP A 186 -18.01 25.67 -3.13
CA ASP A 186 -18.49 24.32 -3.47
C ASP A 186 -19.76 23.94 -2.65
N PRO A 187 -20.92 23.68 -3.31
CA PRO A 187 -22.13 23.19 -2.66
C PRO A 187 -21.96 21.96 -1.76
N GLY A 188 -21.00 21.07 -2.05
CA GLY A 188 -20.73 19.89 -1.23
C GLY A 188 -20.11 20.20 0.13
N TRP A 189 -19.42 21.35 0.28
CA TRP A 189 -18.77 21.75 1.53
C TRP A 189 -19.71 22.50 2.49
N GLN A 190 -20.78 23.10 1.98
CA GLN A 190 -21.65 24.02 2.74
C GLN A 190 -22.38 23.38 3.94
N ASN A 191 -22.56 22.06 3.92
CA ASN A 191 -23.32 21.31 4.92
C ASN A 191 -22.46 20.32 5.74
N ILE A 192 -21.13 20.31 5.58
CA ILE A 192 -20.23 19.51 6.40
C ILE A 192 -19.58 20.35 7.50
N LYS A 193 -18.86 19.66 8.40
CA LYS A 193 -17.90 20.27 9.33
C LYS A 193 -16.51 20.02 8.80
N VAL A 194 -15.66 21.04 8.71
CA VAL A 194 -14.24 20.85 8.40
C VAL A 194 -13.43 21.09 9.67
N ILE A 195 -12.51 20.18 9.98
CA ILE A 195 -11.60 20.30 11.12
C ILE A 195 -10.16 20.36 10.58
N LEU A 196 -9.42 21.40 10.93
CA LEU A 196 -7.99 21.53 10.65
C LEU A 196 -7.20 21.33 11.94
N SER A 197 -6.40 20.26 11.98
CA SER A 197 -5.43 20.00 13.04
C SER A 197 -4.03 20.30 12.52
N ASP A 198 -3.61 21.55 12.69
CA ASP A 198 -2.32 22.04 12.19
C ASP A 198 -1.11 21.55 13.01
N ALA A 199 0.09 21.88 12.53
CA ALA A 199 1.36 21.37 13.09
C ALA A 199 1.68 21.90 14.51
N ASN A 200 0.95 22.90 15.01
CA ASN A 200 1.08 23.35 16.40
C ASN A 200 0.26 22.48 17.37
N VAL A 201 -0.64 21.61 16.88
CA VAL A 201 -1.35 20.60 17.69
C VAL A 201 -0.52 19.30 17.74
N PRO A 202 0.04 18.89 18.89
CA PRO A 202 0.94 17.74 18.99
C PRO A 202 0.30 16.40 18.62
N GLY A 203 1.11 15.48 18.10
CA GLY A 203 0.71 14.17 17.60
C GLY A 203 0.92 14.03 16.09
N GLU A 204 1.30 12.82 15.67
CA GLU A 204 1.38 12.42 14.26
C GLU A 204 -0.03 12.47 13.63
N GLY A 205 -0.14 12.84 12.36
CA GLY A 205 -1.42 13.12 11.69
C GLY A 205 -2.38 11.93 11.74
N GLU A 206 -1.88 10.72 11.44
CA GLU A 206 -2.65 9.47 11.57
C GLU A 206 -3.14 9.22 13.00
N HIS A 207 -2.32 9.52 14.02
CA HIS A 207 -2.71 9.32 15.42
C HIS A 207 -3.67 10.40 15.93
N LYS A 208 -3.59 11.65 15.45
CA LYS A 208 -4.61 12.68 15.74
C LYS A 208 -5.99 12.29 15.19
N ILE A 209 -6.01 11.72 13.97
CA ILE A 209 -7.23 11.14 13.37
C ILE A 209 -7.79 9.99 14.24
N MET A 210 -6.93 9.09 14.72
CA MET A 210 -7.37 7.95 15.53
C MET A 210 -7.79 8.36 16.95
N ASP A 211 -7.19 9.40 17.51
CA ASP A 211 -7.63 10.04 18.77
C ASP A 211 -9.02 10.67 18.62
N TYR A 212 -9.27 11.42 17.55
CA TYR A 212 -10.60 11.92 17.20
C TYR A 212 -11.61 10.77 17.12
N ILE A 213 -11.36 9.77 16.26
CA ILE A 213 -12.30 8.64 16.07
C ILE A 213 -12.55 7.91 17.40
N ARG A 214 -11.52 7.66 18.21
CA ARG A 214 -11.65 6.96 19.49
C ARG A 214 -12.42 7.76 20.54
N ARG A 215 -12.21 9.08 20.62
CA ARG A 215 -12.90 9.98 21.55
C ARG A 215 -14.36 10.20 21.17
N GLN A 216 -14.64 10.38 19.89
CA GLN A 216 -16.01 10.48 19.36
C GLN A 216 -16.77 9.16 19.57
N ARG A 217 -16.17 8.01 19.20
CA ARG A 217 -16.76 6.66 19.34
C ARG A 217 -17.14 6.28 20.79
N ASN A 218 -16.55 6.91 21.80
CA ASN A 218 -16.89 6.69 23.21
C ASN A 218 -18.02 7.61 23.71
N HIS A 219 -18.38 8.65 22.96
CA HIS A 219 -19.47 9.57 23.31
C HIS A 219 -20.85 8.92 23.06
N PRO A 220 -21.86 9.07 23.95
CA PRO A 220 -23.15 8.40 23.81
C PRO A 220 -23.92 8.70 22.51
N ASP A 221 -23.74 9.90 21.95
CA ASP A 221 -24.45 10.36 20.73
C ASP A 221 -23.77 10.00 19.40
N HIS A 222 -22.65 9.26 19.43
CA HIS A 222 -21.96 8.82 18.20
C HIS A 222 -22.78 7.79 17.42
N ASP A 223 -22.90 7.97 16.11
CA ASP A 223 -23.57 7.03 15.21
C ASP A 223 -22.66 5.81 14.93
N PRO A 224 -22.97 4.61 15.45
CA PRO A 224 -22.14 3.40 15.33
C PRO A 224 -22.20 2.77 13.93
N ASN A 225 -22.75 3.49 12.95
CA ASN A 225 -22.78 3.13 11.53
C ASN A 225 -22.03 4.16 10.67
N THR A 226 -21.31 5.10 11.31
CA THR A 226 -20.56 6.17 10.63
C THR A 226 -19.56 5.57 9.64
N LYS A 227 -19.54 6.12 8.43
CA LYS A 227 -18.70 5.59 7.34
C LYS A 227 -17.41 6.40 7.20
N HIS A 228 -16.30 5.78 7.56
CA HIS A 228 -14.98 6.40 7.62
C HIS A 228 -14.18 6.11 6.33
N CYS A 229 -13.63 7.16 5.73
CA CYS A 229 -12.65 7.08 4.65
C CYS A 229 -11.36 7.80 5.06
N LEU A 230 -10.25 7.07 5.19
CA LEU A 230 -8.94 7.62 5.55
C LEU A 230 -8.04 7.68 4.32
N ASN A 231 -7.54 8.87 3.97
CA ASN A 231 -6.52 9.03 2.95
C ASN A 231 -5.12 8.93 3.56
N GLY A 232 -4.26 8.12 2.94
CA GLY A 232 -2.86 7.99 3.30
C GLY A 232 -2.21 6.77 2.65
N ALA A 233 -0.88 6.79 2.53
CA ALA A 233 -0.13 5.75 1.83
C ALA A 233 0.39 4.61 2.73
N ASP A 234 0.42 4.80 4.04
CA ASP A 234 1.22 3.95 4.92
C ASP A 234 0.54 2.63 5.32
N ALA A 235 1.34 1.69 5.82
CA ALA A 235 0.89 0.36 6.20
C ALA A 235 0.22 0.35 7.57
N ASP A 236 0.66 1.23 8.47
CA ASP A 236 0.23 1.32 9.86
C ASP A 236 -1.23 1.84 9.95
N LEU A 237 -1.65 2.70 9.02
CA LEU A 237 -3.06 3.08 8.77
C LEU A 237 -4.03 1.88 8.68
N ILE A 238 -3.57 0.74 8.16
CA ILE A 238 -4.37 -0.48 8.01
C ILE A 238 -4.61 -1.14 9.38
N MET A 239 -3.60 -1.09 10.26
CA MET A 239 -3.66 -1.59 11.62
C MET A 239 -4.48 -0.66 12.51
N LEU A 240 -4.22 0.65 12.43
CA LEU A 240 -4.97 1.69 13.12
C LEU A 240 -6.47 1.64 12.76
N GLY A 241 -6.79 1.57 11.46
CA GLY A 241 -8.16 1.45 10.97
C GLY A 241 -8.89 0.19 11.47
N LEU A 242 -8.18 -0.94 11.66
CA LEU A 242 -8.75 -2.13 12.29
C LEU A 242 -8.96 -1.96 13.80
N ALA A 243 -8.00 -1.34 14.49
CA ALA A 243 -8.03 -1.03 15.93
C ALA A 243 -9.14 -0.05 16.35
N THR A 244 -9.75 0.68 15.41
CA THR A 244 -10.95 1.49 15.70
C THR A 244 -12.17 0.65 16.11
N HIS A 245 -12.24 -0.60 15.65
CA HIS A 245 -13.44 -1.46 15.64
C HIS A 245 -14.66 -0.89 14.90
N GLU A 246 -14.52 0.16 14.09
CA GLU A 246 -15.62 0.68 13.28
C GLU A 246 -15.93 -0.26 12.10
N PRO A 247 -17.17 -0.74 11.92
CA PRO A 247 -17.48 -1.71 10.85
C PRO A 247 -17.34 -1.13 9.44
N HIS A 248 -17.54 0.19 9.27
CA HIS A 248 -17.59 0.88 7.99
C HIS A 248 -16.30 1.67 7.67
N PHE A 249 -15.14 1.06 7.90
CA PHE A 249 -13.83 1.69 7.65
C PHE A 249 -13.24 1.34 6.27
N THR A 250 -12.80 2.36 5.54
CA THR A 250 -12.11 2.25 4.23
C THR A 250 -10.89 3.17 4.22
N ILE A 251 -9.83 2.78 3.50
CA ILE A 251 -8.66 3.62 3.22
C ILE A 251 -8.65 3.96 1.72
N ILE A 252 -8.39 5.22 1.36
CA ILE A 252 -8.18 5.65 -0.04
C ILE A 252 -6.70 6.02 -0.25
N ARG A 253 -6.09 5.43 -1.28
CA ARG A 253 -4.67 5.64 -1.59
C ARG A 253 -4.43 5.61 -3.09
N GLU A 254 -3.27 6.09 -3.51
CA GLU A 254 -2.79 5.87 -4.87
C GLU A 254 -2.43 4.40 -5.16
N GLU A 255 -2.63 3.98 -6.41
CA GLU A 255 -2.13 2.72 -6.94
C GLU A 255 -0.61 2.81 -7.20
N PHE A 256 0.16 2.03 -6.43
CA PHE A 256 1.58 1.85 -6.69
C PHE A 256 1.79 0.93 -7.91
N LYS A 257 2.09 1.54 -9.06
CA LYS A 257 2.49 0.86 -10.30
C LYS A 257 4.02 0.64 -10.31
N PRO A 258 4.53 -0.58 -10.07
CA PRO A 258 5.97 -0.83 -10.04
C PRO A 258 6.60 -0.68 -11.42
N ASN A 259 7.87 -0.25 -11.44
CA ASN A 259 8.69 -0.11 -12.65
C ASN A 259 8.16 0.90 -13.69
N LYS A 260 7.57 2.02 -13.27
CA LYS A 260 7.48 3.21 -14.14
C LYS A 260 8.91 3.59 -14.59
N PRO A 261 9.16 3.87 -15.88
CA PRO A 261 10.45 4.38 -16.32
C PRO A 261 10.65 5.81 -15.79
N ARG A 262 11.82 6.07 -15.19
CA ARG A 262 12.22 7.42 -14.77
C ARG A 262 13.14 8.05 -15.80
N SER A 263 13.18 9.37 -15.84
CA SER A 263 14.15 10.14 -16.63
C SER A 263 15.53 10.15 -15.95
N CYS A 264 16.59 10.08 -16.74
CA CYS A 264 17.96 10.23 -16.27
C CYS A 264 18.21 11.64 -15.71
N ASP A 265 18.68 11.73 -14.47
CA ASP A 265 18.95 12.99 -13.75
C ASP A 265 19.94 13.93 -14.47
N LEU A 266 20.85 13.40 -15.29
CA LEU A 266 21.86 14.17 -16.02
C LEU A 266 21.35 14.76 -17.34
N CYS A 267 20.73 13.94 -18.20
CA CYS A 267 20.37 14.33 -19.58
C CYS A 267 18.86 14.49 -19.82
N GLY A 268 18.01 14.14 -18.85
CA GLY A 268 16.55 14.21 -18.94
C GLY A 268 15.88 13.16 -19.84
N GLN A 269 16.64 12.29 -20.50
CA GLN A 269 16.09 11.23 -21.37
C GLN A 269 15.56 10.04 -20.58
N MET A 270 14.60 9.31 -21.14
CA MET A 270 14.03 8.08 -20.54
C MET A 270 14.87 6.83 -20.87
N GLY A 271 14.80 5.84 -19.99
CA GLY A 271 15.19 4.45 -20.31
C GLY A 271 16.62 4.04 -19.94
N HIS A 272 17.36 4.84 -19.19
CA HIS A 272 18.65 4.50 -18.61
C HIS A 272 18.84 5.21 -17.25
N GLU A 273 19.62 4.63 -16.34
CA GLU A 273 19.95 5.27 -15.05
C GLU A 273 21.08 6.32 -15.20
N MET A 274 21.26 7.18 -14.19
CA MET A 274 22.29 8.25 -14.20
C MET A 274 23.71 7.73 -14.51
N LYS A 275 24.01 6.49 -14.08
CA LYS A 275 25.30 5.81 -14.26
C LYS A 275 25.48 5.18 -15.65
N GLU A 276 24.39 5.05 -16.40
CA GLU A 276 24.33 4.54 -17.78
C GLU A 276 24.24 5.70 -18.79
N CYS A 277 24.31 6.95 -18.33
CA CYS A 277 24.18 8.15 -19.16
C CYS A 277 25.34 8.29 -20.15
N THR A 278 25.03 8.18 -21.44
CA THR A 278 25.98 8.33 -22.55
C THR A 278 26.21 9.78 -22.98
N GLY A 279 25.73 10.76 -22.21
CA GLY A 279 25.94 12.19 -22.49
C GLY A 279 25.30 12.72 -23.77
N LEU A 280 24.41 11.95 -24.43
CA LEU A 280 23.76 12.38 -25.67
C LEU A 280 22.80 13.56 -25.42
N PRO A 281 22.80 14.59 -26.29
CA PRO A 281 21.81 15.67 -26.22
C PRO A 281 20.42 15.12 -26.49
N LYS A 282 19.42 15.62 -25.74
CA LYS A 282 18.01 15.36 -26.02
C LYS A 282 17.63 16.02 -27.36
N GLU A 283 16.99 15.28 -28.26
CA GLU A 283 16.40 15.89 -29.46
C GLU A 283 15.33 16.91 -29.04
N LYS A 284 15.51 18.18 -29.42
CA LYS A 284 14.53 19.24 -29.15
C LYS A 284 13.24 18.96 -29.92
N VAL A 285 12.12 19.02 -29.22
CA VAL A 285 10.79 18.93 -29.85
C VAL A 285 10.11 20.30 -29.76
N GLY A 286 9.86 20.92 -30.91
CA GLY A 286 9.34 22.30 -30.97
C GLY A 286 10.35 23.38 -30.53
N GLU A 287 9.93 24.64 -30.53
CA GLU A 287 10.81 25.78 -30.23
C GLU A 287 11.18 25.87 -28.74
N HIS A 288 10.30 25.39 -27.84
CA HIS A 288 10.50 25.40 -26.38
C HIS A 288 10.90 24.05 -25.78
N ASP A 289 11.28 23.06 -26.60
CA ASP A 289 11.57 21.68 -26.16
C ASP A 289 10.36 20.99 -25.45
N GLU A 290 9.18 21.30 -25.98
CA GLU A 290 7.89 20.63 -25.79
C GLU A 290 7.95 19.18 -26.30
N GLY A 291 8.70 18.35 -25.57
CA GLY A 291 8.72 16.89 -25.76
C GLY A 291 7.28 16.36 -25.83
N PRO A 292 6.99 15.35 -26.69
CA PRO A 292 5.64 14.84 -26.81
C PRO A 292 5.16 14.43 -25.43
N VAL A 293 4.01 14.98 -25.01
CA VAL A 293 3.32 14.56 -23.79
C VAL A 293 2.84 13.14 -24.04
N MET A 294 3.75 12.18 -23.79
CA MET A 294 3.46 10.76 -23.78
C MET A 294 2.26 10.57 -22.86
N PHE A 295 1.29 9.77 -23.29
CA PHE A 295 0.08 9.48 -22.52
C PHE A 295 0.44 8.73 -21.24
N ASP A 296 0.86 9.46 -20.20
CA ASP A 296 1.04 8.90 -18.87
C ASP A 296 -0.31 8.35 -18.40
N SER A 297 -0.26 7.18 -17.79
CA SER A 297 -1.45 6.56 -17.24
C SER A 297 -1.79 7.26 -15.92
N GLU A 298 -2.60 8.33 -16.03
CA GLU A 298 -3.07 9.19 -14.93
C GLU A 298 -3.09 8.45 -13.60
N GLN A 299 -2.44 9.03 -12.60
CA GLN A 299 -2.22 8.37 -11.33
C GLN A 299 -3.55 8.05 -10.65
N GLN A 300 -3.86 6.76 -10.47
CA GLN A 300 -5.19 6.26 -10.13
C GLN A 300 -5.34 6.04 -8.62
N PHE A 301 -6.53 6.29 -8.10
CA PHE A 301 -6.88 5.94 -6.72
C PHE A 301 -7.50 4.54 -6.59
N ILE A 302 -7.24 3.91 -5.45
CA ILE A 302 -7.81 2.63 -5.04
C ILE A 302 -8.34 2.74 -3.60
N PHE A 303 -9.51 2.14 -3.37
CA PHE A 303 -10.07 1.88 -2.05
C PHE A 303 -9.58 0.54 -1.50
N LEU A 304 -9.15 0.56 -0.24
CA LEU A 304 -8.79 -0.59 0.58
C LEU A 304 -9.86 -0.76 1.66
N ARG A 305 -10.71 -1.79 1.50
CA ARG A 305 -11.95 -1.98 2.26
C ARG A 305 -11.70 -2.88 3.48
N LEU A 306 -11.62 -2.30 4.68
CA LEU A 306 -11.22 -3.04 5.89
C LEU A 306 -12.31 -4.01 6.37
N ASN A 307 -13.58 -3.77 6.06
CA ASN A 307 -14.66 -4.74 6.34
C ASN A 307 -14.43 -6.10 5.65
N ILE A 308 -13.87 -6.11 4.43
CA ILE A 308 -13.54 -7.34 3.69
C ILE A 308 -12.27 -7.97 4.26
N LEU A 309 -11.30 -7.16 4.70
CA LEU A 309 -10.13 -7.67 5.43
C LEU A 309 -10.55 -8.35 6.73
N ARG A 310 -11.53 -7.80 7.46
CA ARG A 310 -12.14 -8.42 8.63
C ARG A 310 -12.81 -9.77 8.30
N GLU A 311 -13.53 -9.90 7.17
CA GLU A 311 -14.06 -11.20 6.72
C GLU A 311 -12.96 -12.24 6.41
N TYR A 312 -11.80 -11.83 5.88
CA TYR A 312 -10.66 -12.73 5.67
C TYR A 312 -10.03 -13.15 6.99
N LEU A 313 -9.78 -12.18 7.89
CA LEU A 313 -9.17 -12.43 9.20
C LEU A 313 -10.10 -13.24 10.12
N GLU A 314 -11.42 -13.07 10.04
CA GLU A 314 -12.39 -13.88 10.78
C GLU A 314 -12.22 -15.38 10.49
N ARG A 315 -12.10 -15.74 9.20
CA ARG A 315 -11.84 -17.12 8.75
C ARG A 315 -10.43 -17.58 9.14
N GLU A 316 -9.43 -16.73 8.92
CA GLU A 316 -8.03 -17.10 9.17
C GLU A 316 -7.70 -17.23 10.67
N LEU A 317 -8.37 -16.46 11.55
CA LEU A 317 -8.16 -16.45 13.00
C LEU A 317 -9.10 -17.40 13.76
N LEU A 318 -10.20 -17.87 13.14
CA LEU A 318 -11.17 -18.78 13.77
C LEU A 318 -10.51 -19.95 14.51
N MET A 319 -10.91 -20.14 15.76
CA MET A 319 -10.45 -21.24 16.62
C MET A 319 -11.66 -22.00 17.18
N THR A 320 -11.83 -23.24 16.72
CA THR A 320 -12.76 -24.19 17.34
C THR A 320 -12.16 -24.83 18.59
N ASN A 321 -13.02 -25.37 19.45
CA ASN A 321 -12.66 -26.14 20.65
C ASN A 321 -11.76 -25.39 21.65
N LEU A 322 -11.98 -24.08 21.81
CA LEU A 322 -11.37 -23.29 22.88
C LEU A 322 -12.03 -23.59 24.24
N PRO A 323 -11.29 -23.48 25.37
CA PRO A 323 -11.85 -23.64 26.71
C PRO A 323 -12.65 -22.41 27.20
N PHE A 324 -12.85 -21.41 26.33
CA PHE A 324 -13.60 -20.18 26.57
C PHE A 324 -14.30 -19.74 25.26
N LYS A 325 -15.22 -18.77 25.34
CA LYS A 325 -15.97 -18.28 24.18
C LYS A 325 -15.05 -17.56 23.18
N TYR A 326 -15.03 -18.00 21.92
CA TYR A 326 -14.37 -17.27 20.84
C TYR A 326 -15.05 -15.91 20.59
N ASP A 327 -14.20 -14.89 20.52
CA ASP A 327 -14.47 -13.51 20.14
C ASP A 327 -13.51 -13.12 19.00
N PHE A 328 -14.06 -12.59 17.92
CA PHE A 328 -13.28 -12.15 16.77
C PHE A 328 -12.58 -10.81 17.03
N GLU A 329 -13.21 -9.89 17.76
CA GLU A 329 -12.65 -8.55 18.00
C GLU A 329 -11.33 -8.65 18.78
N ARG A 330 -11.30 -9.54 19.78
CA ARG A 330 -10.11 -9.83 20.58
C ARG A 330 -9.04 -10.62 19.83
N SER A 331 -9.44 -11.45 18.86
CA SER A 331 -8.49 -12.09 17.96
C SER A 331 -7.90 -11.11 16.94
N LEU A 332 -8.65 -10.06 16.58
CA LEU A 332 -8.19 -8.99 15.69
C LEU A 332 -7.15 -8.11 16.38
N ASP A 333 -7.35 -7.77 17.66
CA ASP A 333 -6.34 -7.06 18.48
C ASP A 333 -5.03 -7.83 18.57
N ASP A 334 -5.12 -9.13 18.87
CA ASP A 334 -3.95 -10.01 18.91
C ASP A 334 -3.26 -10.11 17.54
N TRP A 335 -4.00 -9.97 16.42
CA TRP A 335 -3.44 -9.95 15.07
C TRP A 335 -2.72 -8.63 14.74
N VAL A 336 -3.29 -7.49 15.13
CA VAL A 336 -2.63 -6.18 15.05
C VAL A 336 -1.33 -6.21 15.86
N PHE A 337 -1.40 -6.67 17.11
CA PHE A 337 -0.24 -6.81 17.99
C PHE A 337 0.83 -7.76 17.42
N MET A 338 0.44 -8.91 16.85
CA MET A 338 1.36 -9.81 16.14
C MET A 338 2.10 -9.13 14.98
N CYS A 339 1.47 -8.19 14.28
CA CYS A 339 2.13 -7.51 13.17
C CYS A 339 3.28 -6.59 13.63
N PHE A 340 3.20 -6.01 14.84
CA PHE A 340 4.25 -5.14 15.37
C PHE A 340 5.63 -5.82 15.50
N PHE A 341 5.68 -7.12 15.80
CA PHE A 341 6.93 -7.91 15.89
C PHE A 341 7.69 -8.01 14.56
N VAL A 342 6.98 -7.86 13.43
CA VAL A 342 7.58 -7.91 12.09
C VAL A 342 8.21 -6.53 11.72
N GLY A 343 8.11 -5.54 12.62
CA GLY A 343 8.86 -4.28 12.63
C GLY A 343 7.98 -3.07 12.33
N ASN A 344 7.61 -2.30 13.33
CA ASN A 344 6.89 -1.03 13.19
C ASN A 344 7.88 0.15 13.01
N ASP A 345 7.41 1.40 13.14
CA ASP A 345 8.26 2.60 13.05
C ASP A 345 9.06 2.89 14.34
N PHE A 346 8.63 2.33 15.47
CA PHE A 346 9.16 2.62 16.82
C PHE A 346 10.15 1.55 17.31
N LEU A 347 10.17 0.36 16.67
CA LEU A 347 11.00 -0.79 17.01
C LEU A 347 11.59 -1.45 15.74
N PRO A 348 12.90 -1.80 15.74
CA PRO A 348 13.50 -2.59 14.67
C PRO A 348 12.84 -3.98 14.55
N HIS A 349 12.80 -4.57 13.35
CA HIS A 349 12.22 -5.91 13.14
C HIS A 349 13.08 -7.00 13.81
N LEU A 350 12.44 -8.01 14.41
CA LEU A 350 13.16 -9.19 14.93
C LEU A 350 13.94 -9.87 13.78
N PRO A 351 15.21 -10.30 13.96
CA PRO A 351 16.01 -10.85 12.86
C PRO A 351 15.37 -12.09 12.19
N SER A 352 14.62 -12.88 12.97
CA SER A 352 13.91 -14.09 12.56
C SER A 352 12.55 -13.84 11.87
N LEU A 353 12.11 -12.59 11.70
CA LEU A 353 10.81 -12.26 11.10
C LEU A 353 10.92 -11.33 9.88
N GLU A 354 10.63 -11.86 8.69
CA GLU A 354 10.32 -11.03 7.51
C GLU A 354 8.96 -11.37 6.88
N ILE A 355 8.20 -10.34 6.46
CA ILE A 355 6.96 -10.49 5.68
C ILE A 355 7.19 -11.37 4.44
N ARG A 356 8.33 -11.19 3.77
CA ARG A 356 8.73 -11.92 2.54
C ARG A 356 8.80 -13.44 2.75
N GLU A 357 9.03 -13.88 3.98
CA GLU A 357 9.17 -15.29 4.38
C GLU A 357 7.88 -15.87 4.98
N ASN A 358 6.77 -15.12 4.95
CA ASN A 358 5.49 -15.42 5.58
C ASN A 358 5.55 -15.43 7.13
N ALA A 359 6.29 -14.48 7.72
CA ALA A 359 6.38 -14.31 9.17
C ALA A 359 5.01 -14.23 9.87
N ILE A 360 4.06 -13.48 9.30
CA ILE A 360 2.69 -13.34 9.85
C ILE A 360 1.97 -14.71 9.87
N ASP A 361 2.07 -15.50 8.80
CA ASP A 361 1.53 -16.87 8.74
C ASP A 361 2.24 -17.87 9.67
N ARG A 362 3.44 -17.55 10.18
CA ARG A 362 4.12 -18.30 11.27
C ARG A 362 3.59 -17.85 12.63
N LEU A 363 3.53 -16.55 12.89
CA LEU A 363 3.02 -15.98 14.15
C LEU A 363 1.57 -16.42 14.45
N ILE A 364 0.67 -16.39 13.46
CA ILE A 364 -0.73 -16.85 13.63
C ILE A 364 -0.81 -18.32 14.08
N LYS A 365 0.14 -19.18 13.69
CA LYS A 365 0.18 -20.59 14.14
C LYS A 365 0.60 -20.70 15.60
N LEU A 366 1.66 -20.00 15.99
CA LEU A 366 2.14 -19.94 17.38
C LEU A 366 1.04 -19.37 18.29
N TYR A 367 0.40 -18.28 17.86
CA TYR A 367 -0.76 -17.67 18.49
C TYR A 367 -1.89 -18.67 18.73
N LYS A 368 -2.38 -19.37 17.69
CA LYS A 368 -3.45 -20.37 17.84
C LYS A 368 -3.07 -21.56 18.72
N ASN A 369 -1.78 -21.81 18.96
CA ASN A 369 -1.33 -22.82 19.92
C ASN A 369 -1.30 -22.24 21.35
N CYS A 370 -0.71 -21.05 21.53
CA CYS A 370 -0.67 -20.31 22.79
C CYS A 370 -2.07 -20.08 23.37
N VAL A 371 -3.03 -19.60 22.58
CA VAL A 371 -4.40 -19.32 23.04
C VAL A 371 -5.12 -20.59 23.52
N ARG A 372 -4.94 -21.71 22.81
CA ARG A 372 -5.49 -23.02 23.23
C ARG A 372 -4.87 -23.53 24.52
N ARG A 373 -3.56 -23.34 24.72
CA ARG A 373 -2.82 -23.79 25.92
C ARG A 373 -3.07 -22.89 27.13
N THR A 374 -3.25 -21.59 26.94
CA THR A 374 -3.30 -20.59 28.03
C THR A 374 -4.70 -20.02 28.31
N GLY A 375 -5.71 -20.43 27.55
CA GLY A 375 -7.12 -20.10 27.83
C GLY A 375 -7.48 -18.62 27.65
N GLY A 376 -6.85 -17.90 26.73
CA GLY A 376 -7.24 -16.52 26.41
C GLY A 376 -6.30 -15.78 25.47
N TYR A 377 -6.66 -14.53 25.19
CA TYR A 377 -6.02 -13.60 24.25
C TYR A 377 -4.68 -13.02 24.74
N LEU A 378 -3.86 -12.52 23.81
CA LEU A 378 -2.59 -11.83 24.13
C LEU A 378 -2.84 -10.42 24.68
N THR A 379 -3.91 -9.77 24.24
CA THR A 379 -4.20 -8.36 24.48
C THR A 379 -5.60 -8.13 25.04
N ASP A 380 -5.78 -7.02 25.75
CA ASP A 380 -7.08 -6.48 26.14
C ASP A 380 -7.06 -4.96 26.06
N SER A 381 -7.78 -4.38 25.08
CA SER A 381 -8.01 -2.94 25.01
C SER A 381 -6.73 -2.11 25.17
N GLY A 382 -5.65 -2.46 24.46
CA GLY A 382 -4.35 -1.79 24.54
C GLY A 382 -3.36 -2.32 25.60
N VAL A 383 -3.80 -3.19 26.53
CA VAL A 383 -2.96 -3.83 27.56
C VAL A 383 -2.46 -5.20 27.08
N VAL A 384 -1.24 -5.59 27.43
CA VAL A 384 -0.58 -6.84 26.95
C VAL A 384 -0.41 -7.85 28.08
N ASN A 385 -0.81 -9.11 27.85
CA ASN A 385 -0.53 -10.24 28.72
C ASN A 385 0.87 -10.82 28.43
N LEU A 386 1.87 -10.37 29.19
CA LEU A 386 3.28 -10.69 28.92
C LEU A 386 3.63 -12.17 29.09
N SER A 387 2.93 -12.91 29.97
CA SER A 387 3.10 -14.35 30.12
C SER A 387 2.75 -15.13 28.84
N ARG A 388 1.71 -14.70 28.11
CA ARG A 388 1.35 -15.28 26.80
C ARG A 388 2.30 -14.84 25.68
N VAL A 389 2.85 -13.62 25.75
CA VAL A 389 3.90 -13.17 24.82
C VAL A 389 5.19 -13.97 25.00
N GLN A 390 5.61 -14.21 26.26
CA GLN A 390 6.79 -15.01 26.58
C GLN A 390 6.71 -16.40 25.95
N ILE A 391 5.54 -17.04 26.03
CA ILE A 391 5.26 -18.33 25.38
C ILE A 391 5.47 -18.28 23.85
N ILE A 392 4.98 -17.24 23.16
CA ILE A 392 5.13 -17.13 21.70
C ILE A 392 6.57 -16.84 21.31
N MET A 393 7.29 -16.03 22.09
CA MET A 393 8.72 -15.76 21.85
C MET A 393 9.59 -17.00 22.11
N GLN A 394 9.27 -17.82 23.11
CA GLN A 394 9.93 -19.11 23.35
C GLN A 394 9.73 -20.08 22.17
N GLU A 395 8.50 -20.30 21.72
CA GLU A 395 8.20 -21.17 20.56
C GLU A 395 8.76 -20.61 19.23
N LEU A 396 8.95 -19.29 19.12
CA LEU A 396 9.66 -18.68 17.99
C LEU A 396 11.18 -18.86 18.11
N GLY A 397 11.72 -18.76 19.32
CA GLY A 397 13.13 -19.00 19.66
C GLY A 397 13.64 -20.37 19.26
N GLU A 398 12.83 -21.41 19.47
CA GLU A 398 13.12 -22.80 19.08
C GLU A 398 13.31 -22.99 17.56
N VAL A 399 12.83 -22.07 16.72
CA VAL A 399 12.85 -22.19 15.25
C VAL A 399 13.66 -21.11 14.53
N GLU A 400 14.38 -20.24 15.24
CA GLU A 400 15.19 -19.18 14.62
C GLU A 400 16.31 -19.74 13.73
N ASP A 401 16.97 -20.81 14.18
CA ASP A 401 18.04 -21.50 13.43
C ASP A 401 17.53 -22.13 12.12
N GLU A 402 16.33 -22.74 12.12
CA GLU A 402 15.65 -23.24 10.90
C GLU A 402 15.36 -22.10 9.94
N ILE A 403 14.92 -20.95 10.45
CA ILE A 403 14.61 -19.76 9.65
C ILE A 403 15.88 -19.23 8.97
N PHE A 404 16.98 -19.06 9.70
CA PHE A 404 18.20 -18.49 9.12
C PHE A 404 18.87 -19.41 8.09
N LYS A 405 18.99 -20.72 8.41
CA LYS A 405 19.54 -21.71 7.47
C LYS A 405 18.68 -21.82 6.20
N LYS A 406 17.34 -21.71 6.33
CA LYS A 406 16.41 -21.67 5.19
C LYS A 406 16.49 -20.38 4.38
N ARG A 407 16.66 -19.21 5.03
CA ARG A 407 16.85 -17.90 4.39
C ARG A 407 18.05 -17.93 3.45
N ARG A 408 19.21 -18.37 3.93
CA ARG A 408 20.44 -18.45 3.12
C ARG A 408 20.29 -19.41 1.93
N ASN A 409 19.63 -20.55 2.12
CA ASN A 409 19.35 -21.49 1.02
C ASN A 409 18.44 -20.88 -0.06
N ASN A 410 17.38 -20.16 0.33
CA ASN A 410 16.49 -19.47 -0.62
C ASN A 410 17.23 -18.38 -1.42
N GLU A 411 18.14 -17.67 -0.77
CA GLU A 411 18.98 -16.62 -1.35
C GLU A 411 19.98 -17.19 -2.38
N LEU A 412 20.74 -18.23 -2.01
CA LEU A 412 21.64 -18.94 -2.93
C LEU A 412 20.90 -19.51 -4.15
N GLU A 413 19.69 -20.07 -3.96
CA GLU A 413 18.86 -20.48 -5.09
C GLU A 413 18.39 -19.30 -5.95
N PHE A 414 18.10 -18.14 -5.35
CA PHE A 414 17.71 -16.94 -6.10
C PHE A 414 18.89 -16.37 -6.90
N GLN A 415 20.06 -16.23 -6.29
CA GLN A 415 21.31 -15.83 -6.95
C GLN A 415 21.63 -16.74 -8.12
N ARG A 416 21.61 -18.08 -7.94
CA ARG A 416 21.82 -19.04 -9.02
C ARG A 416 20.85 -18.83 -10.18
N ARG A 417 19.54 -18.76 -9.90
CA ARG A 417 18.51 -18.51 -10.92
C ARG A 417 18.66 -17.14 -11.60
N ASN A 418 19.18 -16.14 -10.89
CA ASN A 418 19.41 -14.81 -11.43
C ASN A 418 20.65 -14.77 -12.34
N LYS A 419 21.75 -15.45 -11.98
CA LYS A 419 22.94 -15.63 -12.84
C LYS A 419 22.62 -16.49 -14.06
N GLU A 420 21.83 -17.55 -13.91
CA GLU A 420 21.27 -18.34 -15.03
C GLU A 420 20.41 -17.48 -15.97
N ARG A 421 19.54 -16.61 -15.43
CA ARG A 421 18.71 -15.72 -16.25
C ARG A 421 19.54 -14.64 -16.96
N LYS A 422 20.42 -13.93 -16.25
CA LYS A 422 21.39 -12.96 -16.83
C LYS A 422 22.20 -13.62 -17.95
N ALA A 423 22.75 -14.82 -17.73
CA ALA A 423 23.53 -15.53 -18.73
C ALA A 423 22.71 -15.96 -19.95
N ARG A 424 21.42 -16.28 -19.76
CA ARG A 424 20.49 -16.55 -20.87
C ARG A 424 20.10 -15.27 -21.62
N GLU A 425 19.91 -14.16 -20.92
CA GLU A 425 19.60 -12.84 -21.48
C GLU A 425 20.80 -12.32 -22.30
N LYS A 426 22.04 -12.37 -21.77
CA LYS A 426 23.28 -12.08 -22.53
C LYS A 426 23.43 -12.95 -23.79
N ARG A 427 23.05 -14.24 -23.75
CA ARG A 427 23.04 -15.16 -24.91
C ARG A 427 21.91 -14.92 -25.92
N PHE A 428 20.97 -14.02 -25.63
CA PHE A 428 19.89 -13.61 -26.54
C PHE A 428 20.09 -12.19 -27.09
N SER A 429 20.77 -11.30 -26.34
CA SER A 429 21.17 -9.97 -26.81
C SER A 429 22.43 -10.02 -27.68
N GLN A 430 23.38 -10.92 -27.39
CA GLN A 430 24.33 -11.37 -28.40
C GLN A 430 23.56 -12.11 -29.49
N GLY A 431 23.54 -11.54 -30.69
CA GLY A 431 22.72 -12.01 -31.81
C GLY A 431 23.03 -13.46 -32.24
N PRO A 432 22.15 -14.09 -33.05
CA PRO A 432 22.32 -15.47 -33.47
C PRO A 432 23.68 -15.65 -34.14
N ARG A 433 24.41 -16.70 -33.72
CA ARG A 433 25.81 -17.05 -34.08
C ARG A 433 26.04 -17.42 -35.56
N TRP A 434 25.18 -16.92 -36.45
CA TRP A 434 25.18 -17.10 -37.91
C TRP A 434 25.34 -15.77 -38.67
N THR A 435 25.44 -14.62 -38.00
CA THR A 435 25.96 -13.39 -38.64
C THR A 435 27.38 -13.64 -39.16
N PRO A 436 27.64 -13.64 -40.48
CA PRO A 436 28.95 -14.00 -41.00
C PRO A 436 29.94 -12.86 -40.79
N GLY A 437 31.05 -13.12 -40.09
CA GLY A 437 32.20 -12.22 -40.08
C GLY A 437 32.89 -12.20 -41.45
N GLY A 438 33.46 -11.05 -41.83
CA GLY A 438 34.11 -10.84 -43.14
C GLY A 438 33.30 -9.93 -44.07
N GLN A 439 33.55 -10.03 -45.39
CA GLN A 439 33.01 -9.10 -46.40
C GLN A 439 31.47 -9.11 -46.58
N PHE A 440 30.73 -9.95 -45.85
CA PHE A 440 29.27 -9.99 -45.84
C PHE A 440 28.64 -9.48 -44.53
N ALA A 441 29.44 -8.97 -43.59
CA ALA A 441 28.93 -8.29 -42.41
C ALA A 441 28.29 -6.94 -42.80
N PRO A 442 27.14 -6.56 -42.21
CA PRO A 442 26.49 -5.29 -42.52
C PRO A 442 27.36 -4.10 -42.04
N GLN A 443 27.69 -3.19 -42.96
CA GLN A 443 28.41 -1.95 -42.66
C GLN A 443 27.46 -0.75 -42.65
N ALA A 444 27.81 0.29 -41.88
CA ALA A 444 27.06 1.54 -41.84
C ALA A 444 27.22 2.34 -43.14
N LEU A 445 26.13 2.97 -43.60
CA LEU A 445 26.13 3.82 -44.78
C LEU A 445 27.01 5.06 -44.56
N GLY A 446 28.16 5.11 -45.25
CA GLY A 446 29.07 6.25 -45.26
C GLY A 446 30.56 5.89 -45.26
N GLN A 447 30.95 4.73 -44.74
CA GLN A 447 32.37 4.32 -44.68
C GLN A 447 32.85 3.70 -46.00
N SER A 448 33.47 4.53 -46.86
CA SER A 448 34.10 4.09 -48.11
C SER A 448 35.51 3.53 -47.89
N HIS A 449 35.62 2.29 -47.41
CA HIS A 449 36.83 1.48 -47.65
C HIS A 449 36.63 0.53 -48.83
N SER A 450 37.68 0.36 -49.64
CA SER A 450 37.64 -0.39 -50.91
C SER A 450 37.44 -1.89 -50.69
N SER A 451 36.19 -2.36 -50.77
CA SER A 451 35.88 -3.78 -50.82
C SER A 451 36.28 -4.34 -52.20
N SER A 452 37.28 -5.22 -52.21
CA SER A 452 37.60 -6.01 -53.40
C SER A 452 36.38 -6.86 -53.78
N GLY A 453 35.90 -6.68 -55.01
CA GLY A 453 34.64 -7.27 -55.48
C GLY A 453 34.63 -8.80 -55.37
N VAL A 454 33.52 -9.33 -54.86
CA VAL A 454 33.33 -10.78 -54.61
C VAL A 454 33.41 -11.55 -55.94
N SER A 455 34.56 -12.17 -56.19
CA SER A 455 34.86 -12.85 -57.46
C SER A 455 33.99 -14.10 -57.69
N ASN A 456 33.64 -14.84 -56.64
CA ASN A 456 32.75 -16.00 -56.75
C ASN A 456 31.88 -16.17 -55.47
N PRO A 457 30.70 -15.50 -55.40
CA PRO A 457 29.85 -15.53 -54.21
C PRO A 457 29.44 -16.93 -53.78
N ARG A 458 29.31 -17.86 -54.74
CA ARG A 458 28.85 -19.24 -54.49
C ARG A 458 29.91 -20.10 -53.78
N GLN A 459 31.18 -19.80 -53.99
CA GLN A 459 32.32 -20.52 -53.41
C GLN A 459 32.72 -19.95 -52.04
N GLU A 460 32.54 -18.65 -51.85
CA GLU A 460 32.77 -17.97 -50.57
C GLU A 460 31.65 -18.26 -49.57
N ALA A 461 30.39 -18.21 -50.01
CA ALA A 461 29.25 -18.72 -49.24
C ALA A 461 29.25 -20.25 -49.08
N TYR A 462 30.15 -20.99 -49.73
CA TYR A 462 30.41 -22.39 -49.41
C TYR A 462 31.42 -22.50 -48.26
N LYS A 463 32.58 -21.81 -48.34
CA LYS A 463 33.56 -21.72 -47.24
C LYS A 463 32.91 -21.32 -45.91
N GLY A 464 32.17 -20.21 -45.87
CA GLY A 464 31.52 -19.75 -44.64
C GLY A 464 30.51 -20.73 -44.03
N ARG A 465 29.96 -21.68 -44.81
CA ARG A 465 29.15 -22.80 -44.30
C ARG A 465 30.00 -23.98 -43.81
N VAL A 466 31.13 -24.27 -44.46
CA VAL A 466 32.10 -25.28 -44.00
C VAL A 466 32.74 -24.84 -42.68
N ASP A 467 33.21 -23.60 -42.57
CA ASP A 467 33.82 -23.05 -41.36
C ASP A 467 32.83 -23.06 -40.18
N ALA A 468 31.56 -22.67 -40.43
CA ALA A 468 30.49 -22.74 -39.43
C ALA A 468 30.18 -24.19 -39.00
N MET A 469 30.19 -25.16 -39.93
CA MET A 469 29.97 -26.57 -39.64
C MET A 469 31.14 -27.18 -38.86
N GLN A 470 32.39 -26.83 -39.22
CA GLN A 470 33.59 -27.26 -38.52
C GLN A 470 33.68 -26.66 -37.12
N SER A 471 33.18 -25.43 -36.92
CA SER A 471 33.00 -24.79 -35.59
C SER A 471 31.95 -25.48 -34.70
N MET A 472 31.05 -26.29 -35.27
CA MET A 472 30.06 -27.08 -34.53
C MET A 472 30.53 -28.49 -34.19
N MET A 473 31.46 -29.08 -34.96
CA MET A 473 31.91 -30.47 -34.78
C MET A 473 33.02 -30.66 -33.72
N THR A 474 33.74 -29.61 -33.33
CA THR A 474 34.95 -29.71 -32.49
C THR A 474 34.70 -29.68 -30.97
N LYS A 475 33.55 -30.21 -30.49
CA LYS A 475 33.15 -30.10 -29.08
C LYS A 475 33.07 -31.39 -28.25
N ASP A 476 33.19 -32.57 -28.86
CA ASP A 476 33.02 -33.86 -28.16
C ASP A 476 34.27 -34.77 -28.26
N GLU A 477 35.43 -34.31 -27.79
CA GLU A 477 36.53 -35.20 -27.34
C GLU A 477 37.33 -34.59 -26.17
N PRO A 478 37.63 -35.36 -25.09
CA PRO A 478 38.41 -34.89 -23.95
C PRO A 478 39.90 -35.30 -24.03
N GLY A 479 40.74 -34.55 -24.76
CA GLY A 479 42.17 -34.92 -24.88
C GLY A 479 43.15 -33.84 -25.37
N LYS A 480 44.15 -33.54 -24.53
CA LYS A 480 45.52 -33.08 -24.87
C LYS A 480 45.73 -32.12 -26.07
N GLY A 481 45.21 -30.91 -25.91
CA GLY A 481 45.89 -29.62 -26.11
C GLY A 481 46.93 -29.38 -27.23
N THR A 482 46.79 -28.24 -27.90
CA THR A 482 47.92 -27.48 -28.46
C THR A 482 47.66 -25.98 -28.27
N LYS A 483 48.59 -25.24 -27.67
CA LYS A 483 48.44 -23.78 -27.51
C LYS A 483 48.54 -23.08 -28.87
N ARG A 484 47.57 -22.22 -29.19
CA ARG A 484 47.70 -21.13 -30.16
C ARG A 484 47.13 -19.86 -29.53
N SER A 485 47.91 -18.79 -29.55
CA SER A 485 47.61 -17.55 -28.83
C SER A 485 46.50 -16.76 -29.52
N ALA A 486 45.47 -16.42 -28.76
CA ALA A 486 44.55 -15.31 -29.05
C ALA A 486 44.90 -14.14 -28.10
N PRO A 487 44.57 -12.88 -28.44
CA PRO A 487 44.87 -11.74 -27.58
C PRO A 487 44.07 -11.77 -26.27
N ASP A 488 44.69 -11.20 -25.23
CA ASP A 488 44.37 -11.40 -23.82
C ASP A 488 43.41 -10.30 -23.31
N SER A 489 42.14 -10.36 -23.73
CA SER A 489 41.15 -9.30 -23.43
C SER A 489 39.74 -9.75 -23.05
N ASP A 490 39.39 -11.03 -23.19
CA ASP A 490 38.04 -11.55 -22.87
C ASP A 490 37.96 -12.10 -21.43
N ASP A 491 39.08 -12.56 -20.84
CA ASP A 491 39.10 -13.03 -19.45
C ASP A 491 39.28 -11.87 -18.45
N THR A 492 40.00 -10.80 -18.82
CA THR A 492 40.11 -9.58 -17.99
C THR A 492 38.80 -8.81 -17.83
N GLU A 493 37.85 -8.94 -18.77
CA GLU A 493 36.48 -8.42 -18.59
C GLU A 493 35.62 -9.34 -17.71
N LYS A 494 35.79 -10.67 -17.80
CA LYS A 494 35.09 -11.60 -16.88
C LYS A 494 35.56 -11.45 -15.44
N GLU A 495 36.87 -11.35 -15.22
CA GLU A 495 37.42 -11.15 -13.87
C GLU A 495 36.92 -9.83 -13.28
N LYS A 496 36.82 -8.73 -14.06
CA LYS A 496 36.20 -7.48 -13.61
C LYS A 496 34.70 -7.60 -13.32
N GLU A 497 33.91 -8.25 -14.20
CA GLU A 497 32.49 -8.49 -13.91
C GLU A 497 32.27 -9.37 -12.66
N GLU A 498 33.18 -10.29 -12.34
CA GLU A 498 33.11 -11.12 -11.13
C GLU A 498 33.75 -10.49 -9.89
N GLU A 499 34.58 -9.44 -10.03
CA GLU A 499 34.98 -8.58 -8.90
C GLU A 499 33.88 -7.58 -8.52
N GLU A 500 33.16 -7.01 -9.49
CA GLU A 500 32.06 -6.05 -9.23
C GLU A 500 30.79 -6.71 -8.62
N GLU A 501 30.59 -8.02 -8.77
CA GLU A 501 29.49 -8.77 -8.11
C GLU A 501 29.88 -9.41 -6.75
N LYS A 502 31.04 -9.07 -6.14
CA LYS A 502 31.39 -9.54 -4.78
C LYS A 502 30.49 -8.88 -3.72
N GLU A 503 29.48 -9.63 -3.26
CA GLU A 503 28.67 -9.24 -2.09
C GLU A 503 29.57 -9.03 -0.85
N PRO A 504 29.32 -8.00 -0.02
CA PRO A 504 30.12 -7.75 1.17
C PRO A 504 30.00 -8.92 2.16
N GLU A 505 31.10 -9.28 2.82
CA GLU A 505 31.11 -10.40 3.78
C GLU A 505 30.20 -10.12 4.97
N ASP A 506 29.18 -10.97 5.16
CA ASP A 506 28.39 -10.99 6.39
C ASP A 506 29.24 -11.56 7.54
N GLU A 507 29.66 -10.70 8.47
CA GLU A 507 30.38 -11.07 9.69
C GLU A 507 29.53 -11.96 10.63
N VAL A 508 28.21 -11.78 10.63
CA VAL A 508 27.31 -12.43 11.58
C VAL A 508 27.02 -13.87 11.16
N LYS A 509 26.84 -14.11 9.86
CA LYS A 509 26.54 -15.43 9.26
C LYS A 509 25.43 -16.14 10.03
N LEU A 510 24.20 -15.63 9.93
CA LEU A 510 23.06 -16.12 10.72
C LEU A 510 22.75 -17.62 10.50
N TRP A 511 23.24 -18.22 9.42
CA TRP A 511 23.08 -19.64 9.09
C TRP A 511 24.16 -20.57 9.69
N GLU A 512 25.20 -20.04 10.33
CA GLU A 512 26.31 -20.80 10.93
C GLU A 512 26.24 -20.80 12.46
N ASP A 513 26.51 -21.93 13.10
CA ASP A 513 26.43 -22.08 14.56
C ASP A 513 27.29 -21.01 15.29
N GLY A 514 26.80 -20.54 16.43
CA GLY A 514 27.39 -19.37 17.13
C GLY A 514 26.97 -18.00 16.57
N TRP A 515 26.00 -17.95 15.63
CA TRP A 515 25.46 -16.71 15.06
C TRP A 515 25.02 -15.68 16.11
N LYS A 516 24.48 -16.14 17.24
CA LYS A 516 23.97 -15.28 18.31
C LYS A 516 25.07 -14.45 18.98
N ASP A 517 26.24 -15.04 19.22
CA ASP A 517 27.37 -14.36 19.83
C ASP A 517 28.05 -13.41 18.82
N ARG A 518 28.16 -13.81 17.55
CA ARG A 518 28.65 -12.93 16.47
C ARG A 518 27.73 -11.72 16.26
N TYR A 519 26.41 -11.90 16.34
CA TYR A 519 25.44 -10.82 16.24
C TYR A 519 25.59 -9.80 17.38
N TYR A 520 25.59 -10.25 18.64
CA TYR A 520 25.73 -9.32 19.76
C TYR A 520 27.10 -8.61 19.77
N LYS A 521 28.18 -9.28 19.33
CA LYS A 521 29.49 -8.63 19.21
C LYS A 521 29.59 -7.67 18.02
N SER A 522 29.07 -7.99 16.83
CA SER A 522 29.12 -7.09 15.66
C SER A 522 28.14 -5.90 15.78
N LYS A 523 26.95 -6.10 16.37
CA LYS A 523 25.87 -5.10 16.38
C LYS A 523 25.72 -4.30 17.68
N PHE A 524 26.25 -4.78 18.80
CA PHE A 524 26.21 -4.08 20.09
C PHE A 524 27.59 -3.91 20.77
N ASP A 525 28.66 -4.46 20.18
CA ASP A 525 30.02 -4.58 20.77
C ASP A 525 30.11 -5.43 22.07
N VAL A 526 29.03 -6.13 22.42
CA VAL A 526 28.90 -6.88 23.69
C VAL A 526 29.57 -8.25 23.63
N ASP A 527 30.27 -8.62 24.71
CA ASP A 527 30.92 -9.93 24.85
C ASP A 527 29.91 -11.07 25.03
N LYS A 528 30.31 -12.29 24.63
CA LYS A 528 29.44 -13.48 24.70
C LYS A 528 28.94 -13.81 26.12
N ASN A 529 29.68 -13.44 27.16
CA ASN A 529 29.35 -13.77 28.54
C ASN A 529 28.28 -12.84 29.15
N ASP A 530 28.04 -11.66 28.56
CA ASP A 530 27.00 -10.74 29.04
C ASP A 530 25.63 -11.13 28.44
N ILE A 531 25.04 -12.15 29.05
CA ILE A 531 23.70 -12.63 28.75
C ILE A 531 22.63 -11.65 29.28
N GLU A 532 22.94 -10.92 30.36
CA GLU A 532 21.98 -10.03 31.01
C GLU A 532 21.73 -8.75 30.20
N PHE A 533 22.73 -8.27 29.44
CA PHE A 533 22.51 -7.27 28.40
C PHE A 533 21.48 -7.76 27.35
N ARG A 534 21.55 -9.02 26.91
CA ARG A 534 20.62 -9.58 25.91
C ARG A 534 19.19 -9.57 26.43
N HIS A 535 19.00 -10.02 27.68
CA HIS A 535 17.71 -9.91 28.38
C HIS A 535 17.28 -8.45 28.53
N ASN A 536 18.18 -7.53 28.85
CA ASN A 536 17.84 -6.11 29.02
C ASN A 536 17.34 -5.47 27.72
N VAL A 537 17.95 -5.79 26.56
CA VAL A 537 17.43 -5.39 25.24
C VAL A 537 16.04 -5.98 25.01
N ALA A 538 15.82 -7.26 25.35
CA ALA A 538 14.50 -7.89 25.24
C ALA A 538 13.44 -7.23 26.13
N ARG A 539 13.76 -6.86 27.38
CA ARG A 539 12.84 -6.11 28.27
C ARG A 539 12.46 -4.77 27.66
N HIS A 540 13.43 -3.98 27.18
CA HIS A 540 13.16 -2.70 26.51
C HIS A 540 12.30 -2.88 25.24
N TYR A 541 12.51 -3.96 24.49
CA TYR A 541 11.71 -4.28 23.31
C TYR A 541 10.25 -4.62 23.68
N VAL A 542 10.04 -5.40 24.75
CA VAL A 542 8.70 -5.70 25.29
C VAL A 542 8.00 -4.45 25.80
N THR A 543 8.69 -3.58 26.56
CA THR A 543 8.14 -2.28 26.97
C THR A 543 7.73 -1.46 25.75
N GLY A 544 8.50 -1.50 24.65
CA GLY A 544 8.12 -0.87 23.39
C GLY A 544 6.90 -1.46 22.73
N LEU A 545 6.74 -2.79 22.72
CA LEU A 545 5.54 -3.45 22.19
C LEU A 545 4.28 -3.06 22.98
N CYS A 546 4.39 -2.92 24.31
CA CYS A 546 3.33 -2.36 25.15
C CYS A 546 3.05 -0.88 24.82
N TRP A 547 4.10 -0.08 24.60
CA TRP A 547 3.95 1.34 24.25
C TRP A 547 3.23 1.53 22.92
N VAL A 548 3.61 0.79 21.87
CA VAL A 548 2.99 0.86 20.54
C VAL A 548 1.53 0.42 20.61
N LEU A 549 1.22 -0.67 21.32
CA LEU A 549 -0.18 -1.11 21.47
C LEU A 549 -1.03 -0.09 22.23
N ARG A 550 -0.52 0.51 23.32
CA ARG A 550 -1.22 1.61 24.00
C ARG A 550 -1.37 2.83 23.08
N TYR A 551 -0.36 3.20 22.29
CA TYR A 551 -0.43 4.34 21.36
C TYR A 551 -1.55 4.19 20.32
N TYR A 552 -1.75 2.97 19.81
CA TYR A 552 -2.80 2.64 18.85
C TYR A 552 -4.21 2.60 19.49
N TYR A 553 -4.34 2.00 20.67
CA TYR A 553 -5.65 1.67 21.26
C TYR A 553 -6.15 2.67 22.31
N GLN A 554 -5.25 3.43 22.96
CA GLN A 554 -5.57 4.33 24.08
C GLN A 554 -5.05 5.75 23.87
N GLY A 555 -4.01 5.94 23.04
CA GLY A 555 -3.30 7.20 22.81
C GLY A 555 -1.89 7.18 23.41
N CYS A 556 -1.13 8.26 23.23
CA CYS A 556 0.30 8.30 23.57
C CYS A 556 0.54 8.05 25.08
N ALA A 557 1.00 6.84 25.43
CA ALA A 557 1.21 6.41 26.82
C ALA A 557 2.45 7.05 27.47
N SER A 558 3.42 7.51 26.68
CA SER A 558 4.50 8.38 27.14
C SER A 558 5.12 9.13 25.98
N TRP A 559 5.26 10.45 26.11
CA TRP A 559 5.92 11.29 25.11
C TRP A 559 7.45 11.19 25.15
N LYS A 560 8.02 10.74 26.28
CA LYS A 560 9.48 10.62 26.50
C LYS A 560 10.04 9.23 26.16
N TRP A 561 9.22 8.19 26.24
CA TRP A 561 9.69 6.81 26.03
C TRP A 561 10.23 6.61 24.61
N TYR A 562 11.34 5.87 24.50
CA TYR A 562 11.90 5.38 23.23
C TYR A 562 12.67 4.07 23.46
N PHE A 563 12.89 3.30 22.40
CA PHE A 563 13.76 2.12 22.43
C PHE A 563 15.24 2.55 22.23
N PRO A 564 16.14 2.30 23.21
CA PRO A 564 17.48 2.91 23.23
C PRO A 564 18.56 2.11 22.46
N TYR A 565 18.17 1.32 21.47
CA TYR A 565 19.08 0.49 20.68
C TYR A 565 18.73 0.55 19.18
N HIS A 566 19.73 0.49 18.30
CA HIS A 566 19.52 0.50 16.84
C HIS A 566 19.05 -0.85 16.28
N TYR A 567 19.16 -1.93 17.04
CA TYR A 567 18.89 -3.31 16.62
C TYR A 567 17.97 -4.05 17.60
N ALA A 568 17.28 -5.06 17.09
CA ALA A 568 16.38 -5.90 17.88
C ALA A 568 17.12 -7.09 18.53
N PRO A 569 16.62 -7.64 19.64
CA PRO A 569 17.08 -8.92 20.18
C PRO A 569 16.53 -10.11 19.37
N PHE A 570 16.98 -11.34 19.65
CA PHE A 570 16.36 -12.54 19.08
C PHE A 570 15.17 -13.00 19.93
N ALA A 571 14.23 -13.75 19.34
CA ALA A 571 13.05 -14.25 20.07
C ALA A 571 13.44 -15.14 21.27
N SER A 572 14.55 -15.88 21.12
CA SER A 572 15.19 -16.66 22.17
C SER A 572 15.81 -15.86 23.34
N ASP A 573 15.81 -14.52 23.32
CA ASP A 573 16.27 -13.66 24.45
C ASP A 573 15.13 -13.15 25.35
N PHE A 574 13.87 -13.39 24.99
CA PHE A 574 12.68 -12.92 25.73
C PHE A 574 12.37 -13.79 26.96
N VAL A 575 13.34 -13.86 27.88
CA VAL A 575 13.29 -14.66 29.12
C VAL A 575 12.81 -13.78 30.28
N ASN A 576 11.93 -14.33 31.13
CA ASN A 576 11.40 -13.68 32.34
C ASN A 576 10.78 -12.28 32.10
N ILE A 577 10.09 -12.11 30.96
CA ILE A 577 9.38 -10.88 30.61
C ILE A 577 7.98 -10.80 31.24
N SER A 578 7.50 -11.90 31.83
CA SER A 578 6.15 -12.05 32.37
C SER A 578 5.80 -11.04 33.47
N ASP A 579 6.79 -10.67 34.29
CA ASP A 579 6.63 -9.83 35.49
C ASP A 579 7.00 -8.35 35.24
N LEU A 580 7.22 -7.94 33.98
CA LEU A 580 7.52 -6.55 33.64
C LEU A 580 6.28 -5.65 33.83
N PRO A 581 6.45 -4.41 34.33
CA PRO A 581 5.35 -3.46 34.41
C PRO A 581 4.84 -3.12 33.00
N ASN A 582 3.53 -2.98 32.86
CA ASN A 582 2.90 -2.54 31.61
C ASN A 582 2.81 -1.00 31.51
N ASP A 583 3.11 -0.29 32.61
CA ASP A 583 2.81 1.13 32.79
C ASP A 583 3.99 2.07 32.50
N PHE A 584 3.65 3.34 32.27
CA PHE A 584 4.54 4.37 31.75
C PHE A 584 4.48 5.64 32.60
N GLU A 585 5.43 6.56 32.40
CA GLU A 585 5.45 7.87 33.07
C GLU A 585 4.22 8.72 32.69
N LYS A 586 3.24 8.78 33.59
CA LYS A 586 2.04 9.63 33.48
C LYS A 586 2.41 11.11 33.39
N HIS A 587 1.53 11.89 32.76
CA HIS A 587 1.67 13.35 32.57
C HIS A 587 2.96 13.79 31.85
N THR A 588 3.62 12.89 31.12
CA THR A 588 4.68 13.27 30.17
C THR A 588 4.12 14.21 29.10
N ASN A 589 4.99 15.05 28.57
CA ASN A 589 4.64 16.17 27.71
C ASN A 589 5.38 16.05 26.36
N PRO A 590 4.76 16.39 25.22
CA PRO A 590 5.50 16.58 23.98
C PRO A 590 6.48 17.74 24.12
N PHE A 591 7.60 17.64 23.42
CA PHE A 591 8.51 18.77 23.17
C PHE A 591 7.75 19.97 22.57
N LYS A 592 8.34 21.16 22.63
CA LYS A 592 7.89 22.28 21.80
C LYS A 592 8.40 22.11 20.36
N PRO A 593 7.75 22.70 19.34
CA PRO A 593 8.13 22.52 17.94
C PRO A 593 9.62 22.76 17.63
N LEU A 594 10.21 23.85 18.13
CA LEU A 594 11.63 24.15 17.87
C LEU A 594 12.58 23.17 18.61
N GLU A 595 12.19 22.69 19.79
CA GLU A 595 12.95 21.66 20.53
C GLU A 595 12.93 20.33 19.76
N GLN A 596 11.80 19.97 19.14
CA GLN A 596 11.75 18.81 18.23
C GLN A 596 12.66 19.01 17.02
N LEU A 597 12.68 20.19 16.39
CA LEU A 597 13.55 20.45 15.23
C LEU A 597 15.02 20.19 15.57
N MET A 598 15.51 20.72 16.70
CA MET A 598 16.87 20.41 17.20
C MET A 598 17.04 18.90 17.49
N GLY A 599 16.01 18.25 18.03
CA GLY A 599 15.98 16.81 18.27
C GLY A 599 15.92 15.90 17.02
N VAL A 600 15.68 16.44 15.81
CA VAL A 600 15.54 15.62 14.58
C VAL A 600 16.33 16.09 13.36
N PHE A 601 16.80 17.33 13.26
CA PHE A 601 17.48 17.84 12.06
C PHE A 601 19.00 17.58 12.03
N PRO A 602 19.57 17.29 10.83
CA PRO A 602 21.00 17.43 10.59
C PRO A 602 21.37 18.91 10.46
N ALA A 603 22.65 19.25 10.70
CA ALA A 603 23.16 20.62 10.57
C ALA A 603 22.97 21.23 9.16
N GLY A 604 22.82 20.41 8.11
CA GLY A 604 22.49 20.86 6.76
C GLY A 604 21.13 21.58 6.64
N SER A 605 20.15 21.20 7.48
CA SER A 605 18.81 21.84 7.52
C SER A 605 18.69 22.95 8.57
N LYS A 606 19.81 23.47 9.10
CA LYS A 606 19.79 24.53 10.13
C LYS A 606 19.04 25.81 9.70
N LYS A 607 18.89 26.06 8.40
CA LYS A 607 18.22 27.25 7.84
C LYS A 607 16.77 27.49 8.31
N HIS A 608 16.08 26.48 8.85
CA HIS A 608 14.71 26.61 9.35
C HIS A 608 14.59 26.91 10.86
N LEU A 609 15.72 26.98 11.56
CA LEU A 609 15.82 27.23 13.01
C LEU A 609 16.19 28.70 13.31
N PRO A 610 15.86 29.21 14.51
CA PRO A 610 16.27 30.55 14.95
C PRO A 610 17.78 30.75 14.85
N LEU A 611 18.21 31.95 14.45
CA LEU A 611 19.62 32.22 14.10
C LEU A 611 20.61 31.89 15.24
N THR A 612 20.23 32.15 16.49
CA THR A 612 21.04 31.83 17.68
C THR A 612 20.99 30.35 18.07
N TRP A 613 19.97 29.60 17.63
CA TRP A 613 19.88 28.15 17.84
C TRP A 613 20.71 27.38 16.81
N GLN A 614 20.92 27.95 15.61
CA GLN A 614 21.72 27.32 14.56
C GLN A 614 23.18 27.09 14.98
N THR A 615 23.77 27.98 15.78
CA THR A 615 25.18 27.87 16.23
C THR A 615 25.42 26.58 16.99
N LEU A 616 24.47 26.15 17.83
CA LEU A 616 24.54 24.92 18.62
C LEU A 616 24.69 23.64 17.76
N MET A 617 24.40 23.71 16.45
CA MET A 617 24.55 22.60 15.51
C MET A 617 25.91 22.57 14.77
N PHE A 618 26.76 23.58 14.90
CA PHE A 618 28.03 23.66 14.15
C PHE A 618 29.21 24.30 14.89
N ASP A 619 28.99 24.94 16.04
CA ASP A 619 30.05 25.44 16.92
C ASP A 619 30.75 24.26 17.62
N PRO A 620 32.08 24.06 17.48
CA PRO A 620 32.81 23.01 18.18
C PRO A 620 32.68 23.06 19.71
N GLU A 621 32.44 24.24 20.29
CA GLU A 621 32.29 24.43 21.74
C GLU A 621 30.84 24.22 22.23
N SER A 622 29.90 23.87 21.33
CA SER A 622 28.51 23.60 21.68
C SER A 622 28.38 22.35 22.58
N PRO A 623 27.65 22.40 23.71
CA PRO A 623 27.49 21.28 24.65
C PRO A 623 26.66 20.11 24.08
N ILE A 624 26.20 20.23 22.83
CA ILE A 624 25.38 19.25 22.11
C ILE A 624 25.89 19.01 20.66
N ILE A 625 27.12 19.43 20.32
CA ILE A 625 27.68 19.27 18.96
C ILE A 625 27.75 17.80 18.50
N ASP A 626 27.95 16.87 19.43
CA ASP A 626 28.00 15.42 19.19
C ASP A 626 26.66 14.83 18.74
N PHE A 627 25.55 15.55 18.88
CA PHE A 627 24.26 15.15 18.30
C PHE A 627 24.18 15.39 16.78
N TYR A 628 25.10 16.15 16.19
CA TYR A 628 25.10 16.57 14.79
C TYR A 628 26.36 16.14 14.02
N PRO A 629 26.69 14.83 13.97
CA PRO A 629 27.85 14.35 13.22
C PRO A 629 27.72 14.70 11.73
N THR A 630 28.83 15.16 11.13
CA THR A 630 28.90 15.52 9.70
C THR A 630 28.84 14.31 8.78
N ASP A 631 29.34 13.17 9.22
CA ASP A 631 29.17 11.86 8.58
C ASP A 631 28.80 10.78 9.60
N PHE A 632 28.06 9.77 9.14
CA PHE A 632 27.61 8.63 9.95
C PHE A 632 27.55 7.34 9.12
N ARG A 633 27.79 6.22 9.81
CA ARG A 633 27.75 4.88 9.20
C ARG A 633 26.30 4.43 8.98
N ILE A 634 26.06 3.76 7.85
CA ILE A 634 24.83 3.03 7.57
C ILE A 634 25.18 1.54 7.52
N ASP A 635 24.73 0.76 8.50
CA ASP A 635 24.86 -0.70 8.47
C ASP A 635 23.81 -1.28 7.52
N LEU A 636 24.24 -1.99 6.48
CA LEU A 636 23.32 -2.68 5.57
C LEU A 636 22.55 -3.81 6.24
N ASN A 637 23.09 -4.42 7.31
CA ASN A 637 22.42 -5.45 8.12
C ASN A 637 21.71 -6.55 7.30
N GLY A 638 22.43 -7.10 6.31
CA GLY A 638 21.91 -8.13 5.39
C GLY A 638 20.86 -7.64 4.39
N LYS A 639 20.77 -6.33 4.12
CA LYS A 639 19.91 -5.73 3.09
C LYS A 639 20.74 -5.22 1.91
N LYS A 640 20.14 -5.17 0.71
CA LYS A 640 20.87 -4.88 -0.53
C LYS A 640 21.18 -3.38 -0.76
N TYR A 641 20.39 -2.48 -0.19
CA TYR A 641 20.44 -1.05 -0.51
C TYR A 641 20.56 -0.19 0.76
N ALA A 642 21.31 0.92 0.70
CA ALA A 642 21.55 1.81 1.85
C ALA A 642 20.25 2.33 2.50
N TRP A 643 19.21 2.62 1.71
CA TRP A 643 17.88 3.02 2.21
C TRP A 643 17.17 1.94 3.04
N GLN A 644 17.62 0.68 2.98
CA GLN A 644 17.14 -0.43 3.81
C GLN A 644 17.99 -0.66 5.07
N GLY A 645 19.16 -0.02 5.16
CA GLY A 645 20.10 -0.15 6.28
C GLY A 645 19.69 0.66 7.52
N VAL A 646 20.51 0.55 8.55
CA VAL A 646 20.36 1.21 9.86
C VAL A 646 21.36 2.36 9.95
N ALA A 647 20.88 3.60 10.12
CA ALA A 647 21.75 4.76 10.32
C ALA A 647 22.21 4.83 11.79
N LEU A 648 23.52 4.75 12.02
CA LEU A 648 24.12 4.73 13.35
C LEU A 648 24.38 6.14 13.86
N LEU A 649 23.31 6.79 14.30
CA LEU A 649 23.33 8.12 14.92
C LEU A 649 23.32 8.00 16.46
N PRO A 650 24.08 8.83 17.20
CA PRO A 650 24.03 8.86 18.66
C PRO A 650 22.66 9.36 19.13
N PHE A 651 22.05 8.71 20.13
CA PHE A 651 20.75 9.13 20.65
C PHE A 651 20.84 10.48 21.40
N VAL A 652 19.94 11.40 21.08
CA VAL A 652 19.87 12.73 21.75
C VAL A 652 19.38 12.56 23.19
N ASP A 653 20.18 13.08 24.14
CA ASP A 653 19.80 13.23 25.55
C ASP A 653 18.88 14.45 25.69
N GLU A 654 17.63 14.20 26.12
CA GLU A 654 16.60 15.23 26.36
C GLU A 654 17.05 16.31 27.35
N LYS A 655 17.71 15.93 28.44
CA LYS A 655 18.11 16.86 29.50
C LYS A 655 19.29 17.71 29.04
N ARG A 656 20.25 17.13 28.30
CA ARG A 656 21.38 17.88 27.75
C ARG A 656 20.95 18.80 26.59
N LEU A 657 20.01 18.36 25.75
CA LEU A 657 19.39 19.21 24.73
C LEU A 657 18.69 20.42 25.36
N LEU A 658 17.73 20.21 26.26
CA LEU A 658 16.94 21.30 26.84
C LEU A 658 17.83 22.30 27.59
N LYS A 659 18.81 21.83 28.38
CA LYS A 659 19.79 22.70 29.04
C LYS A 659 20.67 23.48 28.05
N GLY A 660 20.96 22.92 26.87
CA GLY A 660 21.65 23.63 25.79
C GLY A 660 20.81 24.71 25.12
N LEU A 661 19.47 24.62 25.21
CA LEU A 661 18.53 25.60 24.66
C LEU A 661 18.15 26.71 25.65
N GLU A 662 18.27 26.47 26.97
CA GLU A 662 18.03 27.47 28.03
C GLU A 662 18.84 28.76 27.81
N THR A 663 20.04 28.69 27.24
CA THR A 663 20.94 29.84 26.99
C THR A 663 20.55 30.71 25.79
N VAL A 664 19.73 30.19 24.87
CA VAL A 664 19.30 30.87 23.63
C VAL A 664 17.78 31.04 23.55
N TYR A 665 17.07 30.70 24.63
CA TYR A 665 15.61 30.79 24.71
C TYR A 665 15.09 32.23 24.81
N SER A 666 15.92 33.16 25.30
CA SER A 666 15.67 34.60 25.36
C SER A 666 15.62 35.29 24.01
N ASP A 667 16.23 34.67 23.00
CA ASP A 667 16.60 35.34 21.75
C ASP A 667 15.55 35.16 20.65
N LEU A 668 14.51 34.36 20.93
CA LEU A 668 13.42 34.07 20.01
C LEU A 668 12.61 35.34 19.71
N THR A 669 12.41 35.62 18.42
CA THR A 669 11.50 36.67 17.98
C THR A 669 10.05 36.34 18.35
N PRO A 670 9.13 37.33 18.41
CA PRO A 670 7.71 37.06 18.71
C PRO A 670 7.04 36.05 17.76
N GLU A 671 7.48 35.98 16.50
CA GLU A 671 6.99 34.97 15.54
C GLU A 671 7.50 33.56 15.90
N GLU A 672 8.76 33.42 16.28
CA GLU A 672 9.35 32.14 16.69
C GLU A 672 8.79 31.67 18.03
N VAL A 673 8.53 32.58 18.98
CA VAL A 673 7.79 32.28 20.22
C VAL A 673 6.39 31.77 19.90
N PHE A 674 5.69 32.39 18.95
CA PHE A 674 4.36 31.94 18.51
C PHE A 674 4.42 30.55 17.85
N ARG A 675 5.35 30.34 16.89
CA ARG A 675 5.59 29.05 16.22
C ARG A 675 6.03 27.94 17.16
N ASN A 676 6.66 28.28 18.29
CA ASN A 676 7.06 27.33 19.34
C ASN A 676 5.94 27.07 20.38
N GLY A 677 4.77 27.68 20.22
CA GLY A 677 3.58 27.43 21.04
C GLY A 677 2.85 26.14 20.68
N ARG A 678 1.97 25.67 21.59
CA ARG A 678 1.00 24.61 21.32
C ARG A 678 -0.34 25.21 20.89
N GLY A 679 -0.94 24.68 19.84
CA GLY A 679 -2.24 25.12 19.31
C GLY A 679 -3.45 24.39 19.88
N LYS A 680 -4.63 24.76 19.40
CA LYS A 680 -5.87 23.98 19.43
C LYS A 680 -6.29 23.70 17.98
N ASP A 681 -7.09 22.66 17.75
CA ASP A 681 -7.71 22.41 16.45
C ASP A 681 -8.66 23.54 16.06
N ARG A 682 -9.00 23.66 14.78
CA ARG A 682 -10.00 24.60 14.28
C ARG A 682 -11.15 23.88 13.60
N LEU A 683 -12.38 24.24 13.96
CA LEU A 683 -13.62 23.79 13.34
C LEU A 683 -14.16 24.92 12.46
N PHE A 684 -14.53 24.58 11.23
CA PHE A 684 -15.14 25.46 10.25
C PHE A 684 -16.55 24.97 9.90
N VAL A 685 -17.51 25.88 9.86
CA VAL A 685 -18.89 25.61 9.42
C VAL A 685 -19.42 26.68 8.50
N GLY A 686 -20.05 26.27 7.39
CA GLY A 686 -20.80 27.16 6.53
C GLY A 686 -22.11 27.62 7.17
N LYS A 687 -22.59 28.80 6.76
CA LYS A 687 -23.83 29.45 7.23
C LYS A 687 -25.12 28.62 7.08
N ARG A 688 -25.07 27.55 6.28
CA ARG A 688 -26.17 26.59 6.06
C ARG A 688 -26.15 25.40 7.03
N HIS A 689 -25.03 25.15 7.72
CA HIS A 689 -24.89 24.03 8.66
C HIS A 689 -25.68 24.30 9.97
N PRO A 690 -26.45 23.32 10.52
CA PRO A 690 -27.33 23.54 11.67
C PRO A 690 -26.68 24.11 12.93
N ALA A 691 -25.39 23.85 13.15
CA ALA A 691 -24.65 24.40 14.29
C ALA A 691 -24.20 25.87 14.12
N HIS A 692 -24.32 26.48 12.94
CA HIS A 692 -23.74 27.80 12.66
C HIS A 692 -24.22 28.88 13.63
N SER A 693 -25.54 29.09 13.78
CA SER A 693 -26.08 30.12 14.70
C SER A 693 -25.78 29.86 16.17
N PHE A 694 -25.56 28.61 16.58
CA PHE A 694 -25.08 28.29 17.93
C PHE A 694 -23.63 28.72 18.15
N LEU A 695 -22.77 28.49 17.15
CA LEU A 695 -21.35 28.84 17.21
C LEU A 695 -21.11 30.35 16.98
N GLU A 696 -21.94 31.01 16.17
CA GLU A 696 -21.90 32.46 15.92
C GLU A 696 -22.29 33.24 17.19
N GLY A 697 -23.33 32.82 17.90
CA GLY A 697 -23.75 33.43 19.18
C GLY A 697 -22.70 33.35 20.31
N LEU A 698 -21.67 32.51 20.20
CA LEU A 698 -20.53 32.49 21.13
C LEU A 698 -19.64 33.74 20.98
N TYR A 699 -19.66 34.40 19.82
CA TYR A 699 -18.96 35.67 19.58
C TYR A 699 -19.77 36.89 20.03
N GLU A 700 -21.09 36.76 20.20
CA GLU A 700 -21.98 37.81 20.69
C GLU A 700 -22.04 37.90 22.23
N GLY A 701 -21.77 36.78 22.93
CA GLY A 701 -21.83 36.67 24.39
C GLY A 701 -20.50 36.95 25.13
N GLU A 702 -20.54 36.77 26.45
CA GLU A 702 -19.31 36.78 27.26
C GLU A 702 -18.43 35.58 26.91
N ARG A 703 -17.16 35.83 26.62
CA ARG A 703 -16.20 34.82 26.16
C ARG A 703 -15.76 33.92 27.31
N SER A 704 -16.07 32.62 27.22
CA SER A 704 -15.68 31.62 28.22
C SER A 704 -14.22 31.17 28.07
N GLU A 705 -13.45 31.23 29.15
CA GLU A 705 -12.10 30.65 29.23
C GLU A 705 -12.15 29.10 29.27
N ASP A 706 -13.12 28.52 29.99
CA ASP A 706 -13.32 27.07 30.12
C ASP A 706 -13.82 26.40 28.84
N GLY A 707 -14.50 27.17 27.98
CA GLY A 707 -15.10 26.75 26.71
C GLY A 707 -16.48 26.11 26.86
N VAL A 708 -17.21 26.03 25.73
CA VAL A 708 -18.60 25.56 25.69
C VAL A 708 -18.68 24.21 24.97
N ASP A 709 -19.35 23.23 25.57
CA ASP A 709 -19.54 21.91 24.95
C ASP A 709 -20.60 21.99 23.82
N ILE A 710 -20.29 21.41 22.66
CA ILE A 710 -21.18 21.41 21.49
C ILE A 710 -22.35 20.47 21.74
N ASN A 711 -23.58 20.92 21.46
CA ASN A 711 -24.76 20.06 21.39
C ASN A 711 -24.64 19.08 20.19
N PRO A 712 -24.47 17.75 20.41
CA PRO A 712 -24.18 16.81 19.33
C PRO A 712 -25.31 16.66 18.30
N SER A 713 -26.55 17.02 18.67
CA SER A 713 -27.69 16.99 17.76
C SER A 713 -27.57 18.01 16.61
N LEU A 714 -26.82 19.10 16.79
CA LEU A 714 -26.57 20.12 15.76
C LEU A 714 -25.41 19.73 14.82
N THR A 715 -24.62 18.72 15.19
CA THR A 715 -23.37 18.33 14.53
C THR A 715 -23.34 16.88 14.04
N HIS A 716 -24.49 16.20 14.02
CA HIS A 716 -24.64 14.81 13.56
C HIS A 716 -23.90 13.79 14.45
N GLY A 717 -23.97 13.98 15.78
CA GLY A 717 -23.37 13.10 16.80
C GLY A 717 -21.95 13.48 17.23
N MET A 718 -21.29 14.41 16.53
CA MET A 718 -19.96 14.89 16.88
C MET A 718 -19.99 15.77 18.13
N ALA A 719 -19.39 15.28 19.21
CA ALA A 719 -19.22 16.01 20.47
C ALA A 719 -17.86 16.71 20.56
N GLY A 720 -17.64 17.47 21.63
CA GLY A 720 -16.39 18.19 21.90
C GLY A 720 -16.67 19.59 22.43
N ARG A 721 -15.60 20.35 22.66
CA ARG A 721 -15.66 21.70 23.25
C ARG A 721 -15.12 22.76 22.29
N VAL A 722 -15.72 23.94 22.33
CA VAL A 722 -15.35 25.09 21.50
C VAL A 722 -15.02 26.36 22.29
N TRP A 723 -14.17 27.20 21.69
CA TRP A 723 -13.83 28.54 22.15
C TRP A 723 -13.74 29.46 20.93
N CYS A 724 -14.13 30.72 21.06
CA CYS A 724 -13.91 31.73 20.04
C CYS A 724 -12.43 31.80 19.64
N ASP A 725 -12.12 31.91 18.35
CA ASP A 725 -10.77 32.20 17.86
C ASP A 725 -10.63 33.72 17.69
N ASP A 726 -9.67 34.34 18.38
CA ASP A 726 -9.36 35.76 18.25
C ASP A 726 -8.92 36.16 16.83
N LYS A 727 -8.58 35.19 15.98
CA LYS A 727 -8.22 35.37 14.58
C LYS A 727 -9.33 34.99 13.60
N ALA A 728 -10.55 34.69 14.06
CA ALA A 728 -11.68 34.39 13.17
C ALA A 728 -12.10 35.64 12.38
N THR A 729 -12.29 35.48 11.07
CA THR A 729 -12.99 36.46 10.22
C THR A 729 -14.48 36.12 10.22
N MET A 730 -15.33 37.12 10.44
CA MET A 730 -16.76 36.94 10.70
C MET A 730 -17.58 36.77 9.42
N SER A 731 -18.86 36.46 9.61
CA SER A 731 -19.87 36.37 8.54
C SER A 731 -20.02 37.71 7.81
N GLY A 732 -19.77 37.72 6.50
CA GLY A 732 -19.85 38.92 5.63
C GLY A 732 -18.60 39.78 5.55
N GLU A 733 -17.51 39.41 6.25
CA GLU A 733 -16.22 40.09 6.13
C GLU A 733 -15.38 39.55 4.95
N THR A 734 -14.39 40.33 4.51
CA THR A 734 -13.49 39.95 3.42
C THR A 734 -12.23 39.23 3.93
N ILE A 735 -11.99 38.00 3.46
CA ILE A 735 -10.76 37.24 3.73
C ILE A 735 -9.78 37.44 2.57
N LYS A 736 -8.59 37.95 2.87
CA LYS A 736 -7.52 38.10 1.88
C LYS A 736 -6.81 36.79 1.60
N SER A 737 -6.39 36.60 0.35
CA SER A 737 -5.57 35.44 -0.02
C SER A 737 -4.14 35.55 0.56
N PRO A 738 -3.58 34.47 1.15
CA PRO A 738 -2.17 34.36 1.52
C PRO A 738 -1.24 34.01 0.33
N LEU A 739 -1.83 33.76 -0.84
CA LEU A 739 -1.14 33.61 -2.13
C LEU A 739 -1.42 34.83 -3.01
N PRO A 740 -0.49 35.24 -3.89
CA PRO A 740 -0.70 36.36 -4.80
C PRO A 740 -1.81 36.08 -5.84
N GLN A 741 -2.18 37.12 -6.57
CA GLN A 741 -2.99 37.03 -7.79
C GLN A 741 -2.05 36.89 -9.01
N PRO A 742 -2.40 36.09 -10.02
CA PRO A 742 -3.73 35.53 -10.28
C PRO A 742 -4.06 34.20 -9.56
N GLU A 743 -3.12 33.59 -8.82
CA GLU A 743 -3.25 32.21 -8.31
C GLU A 743 -4.51 31.99 -7.45
N MET A 744 -4.81 32.90 -6.51
CA MET A 744 -6.04 32.86 -5.69
C MET A 744 -6.60 34.28 -5.48
N LYS A 745 -7.89 34.39 -5.13
CA LYS A 745 -8.64 35.67 -5.05
C LYS A 745 -9.18 35.93 -3.63
N ASP A 746 -9.27 37.20 -3.25
CA ASP A 746 -9.87 37.59 -1.96
C ASP A 746 -11.36 37.19 -1.90
N ILE A 747 -11.77 36.54 -0.82
CA ILE A 747 -13.15 36.10 -0.56
C ILE A 747 -13.92 37.29 0.01
N LEU A 748 -14.76 37.93 -0.79
CA LEU A 748 -15.35 39.24 -0.43
C LEU A 748 -16.46 39.18 0.63
N ASP A 749 -17.27 38.12 0.63
CA ASP A 749 -18.48 37.96 1.46
C ASP A 749 -18.45 36.58 2.17
N ASN A 750 -17.62 36.45 3.20
CA ASN A 750 -17.39 35.17 3.88
C ASN A 750 -18.65 34.60 4.57
N GLN A 751 -19.15 33.44 4.15
CA GLN A 751 -20.25 32.70 4.79
C GLN A 751 -19.76 31.51 5.64
N CYS A 752 -18.49 31.50 6.07
CA CYS A 752 -17.88 30.42 6.85
C CYS A 752 -17.36 30.94 8.21
N LEU A 753 -17.80 30.33 9.30
CA LEU A 753 -17.33 30.64 10.64
C LEU A 753 -16.21 29.69 11.06
N CYS A 754 -15.09 30.23 11.54
CA CYS A 754 -14.00 29.50 12.19
C CYS A 754 -14.15 29.58 13.71
N ILE A 755 -13.88 28.49 14.43
CA ILE A 755 -13.86 28.44 15.89
C ILE A 755 -12.81 27.44 16.39
N LEU A 756 -12.22 27.66 17.57
CA LEU A 756 -11.28 26.70 18.17
C LEU A 756 -12.05 25.48 18.67
N PHE A 757 -11.50 24.29 18.47
CA PHE A 757 -12.09 23.00 18.83
C PHE A 757 -11.16 22.17 19.72
N LYS A 758 -11.75 21.27 20.50
CA LYS A 758 -11.09 20.18 21.20
C LYS A 758 -12.03 18.98 21.30
N ASP A 759 -11.53 17.79 21.04
CA ASP A 759 -12.29 16.54 21.22
C ASP A 759 -12.77 16.33 22.67
N PRO A 760 -13.79 15.47 22.87
CA PRO A 760 -14.22 15.02 24.19
C PRO A 760 -13.04 14.57 25.08
N VAL A 761 -13.07 15.06 26.32
CA VAL A 761 -12.07 14.77 27.36
C VAL A 761 -12.61 13.66 28.26
N TYR A 762 -11.73 12.71 28.57
CA TYR A 762 -11.97 11.59 29.46
C TYR A 762 -10.85 11.57 30.51
N ASP A 763 -11.09 10.94 31.66
CA ASP A 763 -10.09 10.83 32.74
C ASP A 763 -8.81 10.10 32.28
N ASP A 764 -7.66 10.41 32.88
CA ASP A 764 -6.36 9.81 32.53
C ASP A 764 -6.28 8.28 32.74
N ASP A 765 -7.22 7.69 33.50
CA ASP A 765 -7.37 6.25 33.71
C ASP A 765 -8.57 5.64 32.94
N HIS A 766 -9.18 6.38 32.01
CA HIS A 766 -10.26 5.89 31.15
C HIS A 766 -9.75 4.92 30.08
N LEU A 767 -10.29 3.69 30.08
CA LEU A 767 -9.95 2.66 29.10
C LEU A 767 -10.95 2.63 27.94
N PHE A 768 -10.53 3.05 26.75
CA PHE A 768 -11.31 2.95 25.52
C PHE A 768 -11.46 1.47 25.11
N PRO A 769 -12.67 0.89 25.01
CA PRO A 769 -12.84 -0.55 24.87
C PRO A 769 -12.71 -1.06 23.43
N SER A 770 -11.94 -2.14 23.22
CA SER A 770 -11.84 -2.87 21.94
C SER A 770 -13.09 -3.72 21.67
N LYS A 771 -14.09 -3.17 20.98
CA LYS A 771 -15.33 -3.86 20.59
C LYS A 771 -16.14 -3.08 19.54
N VAL A 772 -16.86 -3.79 18.67
CA VAL A 772 -17.95 -3.19 17.89
C VAL A 772 -19.01 -2.61 18.84
N LEU A 773 -19.53 -1.42 18.53
CA LEU A 773 -20.52 -0.74 19.38
C LEU A 773 -21.90 -1.43 19.34
N PRO A 774 -22.72 -1.28 20.41
CA PRO A 774 -24.14 -1.63 20.34
C PRO A 774 -24.83 -0.90 19.18
N ASN A 775 -25.81 -1.56 18.56
CA ASN A 775 -26.60 -1.06 17.41
C ASN A 775 -25.81 -0.82 16.10
N ALA A 776 -24.50 -1.08 16.06
CA ALA A 776 -23.72 -1.07 14.83
C ALA A 776 -24.22 -2.16 13.85
N LYS A 777 -24.44 -1.79 12.59
CA LYS A 777 -24.84 -2.72 11.52
C LYS A 777 -23.59 -3.21 10.79
N MET A 778 -23.32 -4.52 10.84
CA MET A 778 -22.20 -5.09 10.09
C MET A 778 -22.43 -4.98 8.58
N PRO A 779 -21.41 -4.59 7.78
CA PRO A 779 -21.51 -4.54 6.33
C PRO A 779 -21.92 -5.86 5.70
N ASP A 780 -22.54 -5.75 4.53
CA ASP A 780 -23.02 -6.87 3.75
C ASP A 780 -21.84 -7.75 3.28
N ARG A 781 -21.84 -9.05 3.64
CA ARG A 781 -20.71 -9.95 3.39
C ARG A 781 -20.42 -10.11 1.89
N VAL A 782 -19.15 -9.99 1.54
CA VAL A 782 -18.61 -9.98 0.17
C VAL A 782 -17.95 -11.30 -0.20
N LEU A 783 -17.29 -11.99 0.74
CA LEU A 783 -16.52 -13.19 0.42
C LEU A 783 -17.41 -14.42 0.22
N LYS A 784 -17.09 -15.28 -0.77
CA LYS A 784 -17.81 -16.54 -1.04
C LYS A 784 -18.01 -17.35 0.26
N PRO A 785 -19.24 -17.72 0.64
CA PRO A 785 -19.47 -18.63 1.77
C PRO A 785 -18.85 -20.00 1.51
N GLU A 786 -18.24 -20.61 2.52
CA GLU A 786 -17.49 -21.87 2.37
C GLU A 786 -18.41 -23.06 2.02
N ASP A 787 -19.66 -22.99 2.46
CA ASP A 787 -20.72 -23.95 2.14
C ASP A 787 -21.59 -23.53 0.94
N PHE A 788 -21.23 -22.46 0.21
CA PHE A 788 -22.02 -21.95 -0.91
C PHE A 788 -22.34 -23.04 -1.94
N ASP A 789 -21.32 -23.83 -2.34
CA ASP A 789 -21.46 -24.89 -3.34
C ASP A 789 -22.32 -26.07 -2.83
N GLN A 790 -22.36 -26.26 -1.50
CA GLN A 790 -23.20 -27.27 -0.85
C GLN A 790 -24.67 -26.83 -0.82
N ARG A 791 -24.92 -25.56 -0.48
CA ARG A 791 -26.27 -24.95 -0.42
C ARG A 791 -26.86 -24.63 -1.81
N ASN A 792 -26.03 -24.30 -2.80
CA ASN A 792 -26.45 -23.76 -4.10
C ASN A 792 -26.00 -24.63 -5.30
N ARG A 793 -26.27 -25.93 -5.24
CA ARG A 793 -25.99 -26.86 -6.35
C ARG A 793 -26.48 -26.30 -7.69
N GLY A 794 -25.57 -26.15 -8.65
CA GLY A 794 -25.86 -25.67 -10.01
C GLY A 794 -25.88 -24.15 -10.21
N LYS A 795 -25.64 -23.33 -9.18
CA LYS A 795 -25.45 -21.87 -9.33
C LYS A 795 -23.96 -21.51 -9.21
N SER A 796 -23.46 -20.67 -10.11
CA SER A 796 -22.14 -20.05 -9.91
C SER A 796 -22.24 -18.99 -8.80
N TRP A 797 -21.23 -18.92 -7.95
CA TRP A 797 -21.02 -17.73 -7.13
C TRP A 797 -20.63 -16.55 -8.04
N MET A 798 -21.04 -15.34 -7.66
CA MET A 798 -20.80 -14.10 -8.41
C MET A 798 -20.00 -13.14 -7.52
N PRO A 799 -18.77 -12.75 -7.92
CA PRO A 799 -17.99 -11.78 -7.17
C PRO A 799 -18.63 -10.38 -7.19
N GLN A 800 -18.53 -9.66 -6.08
CA GLN A 800 -19.02 -8.29 -5.97
C GLN A 800 -17.96 -7.29 -6.46
N LEU A 801 -18.18 -6.72 -7.64
CA LEU A 801 -17.17 -5.90 -8.33
C LEU A 801 -17.11 -4.43 -7.89
N GLY A 802 -18.00 -3.97 -7.00
CA GLY A 802 -17.99 -2.62 -6.43
C GLY A 802 -18.36 -2.61 -4.95
N PHE A 803 -18.78 -1.46 -4.41
CA PHE A 803 -19.31 -1.37 -3.05
C PHE A 803 -20.69 -2.04 -2.89
N GLN A 804 -21.46 -2.19 -3.97
CA GLN A 804 -22.76 -2.87 -3.98
C GLN A 804 -22.79 -4.10 -4.89
N LYS A 805 -23.73 -5.03 -4.63
CA LYS A 805 -23.93 -6.27 -5.40
C LYS A 805 -24.52 -6.04 -6.80
N HIS A 806 -25.09 -4.87 -7.04
CA HIS A 806 -25.77 -4.48 -8.29
C HIS A 806 -25.26 -3.14 -8.86
N SER A 807 -24.05 -2.72 -8.48
CA SER A 807 -23.40 -1.49 -8.96
C SER A 807 -23.28 -1.41 -10.49
N GLY A 808 -23.19 -0.18 -11.02
CA GLY A 808 -23.16 0.12 -12.46
C GLY A 808 -21.99 -0.49 -13.26
N TYR A 809 -21.00 -1.04 -12.54
CA TYR A 809 -19.79 -1.75 -12.98
C TYR A 809 -19.95 -2.85 -14.05
N ARG A 810 -21.17 -3.17 -14.50
CA ARG A 810 -21.45 -4.15 -15.57
C ARG A 810 -21.48 -3.55 -16.98
N GLY A 811 -21.56 -2.23 -17.12
CA GLY A 811 -21.83 -1.58 -18.41
C GLY A 811 -20.62 -1.44 -19.34
N ASP A 812 -19.41 -1.34 -18.79
CA ASP A 812 -18.24 -0.82 -19.50
C ASP A 812 -17.00 -1.70 -19.32
N LYS A 813 -16.01 -1.61 -20.22
CA LYS A 813 -14.79 -2.47 -20.20
C LYS A 813 -13.77 -2.09 -19.09
N LYS A 814 -14.21 -1.44 -18.02
CA LYS A 814 -13.35 -0.66 -17.11
C LYS A 814 -12.60 -1.45 -16.02
N ASP A 815 -13.15 -2.55 -15.48
CA ASP A 815 -12.37 -3.41 -14.57
C ASP A 815 -12.64 -4.92 -14.71
N SER A 816 -11.96 -5.54 -15.68
CA SER A 816 -11.84 -7.01 -15.73
C SER A 816 -10.82 -7.56 -14.71
N SER A 817 -10.02 -6.71 -14.06
CA SER A 817 -8.96 -7.10 -13.15
C SER A 817 -9.49 -7.47 -11.76
N ALA A 818 -10.43 -6.71 -11.17
CA ALA A 818 -11.11 -7.11 -9.93
C ALA A 818 -11.86 -8.45 -10.08
N ALA A 819 -12.58 -8.64 -11.19
CA ALA A 819 -13.25 -9.91 -11.49
C ALA A 819 -12.25 -11.07 -11.56
N ASN A 820 -11.15 -10.92 -12.30
CA ASN A 820 -10.09 -11.94 -12.39
C ASN A 820 -9.36 -12.16 -11.05
N ARG A 821 -9.16 -11.12 -10.24
CA ARG A 821 -8.60 -11.19 -8.88
C ARG A 821 -9.48 -12.06 -7.97
N MET A 822 -10.79 -11.80 -7.92
CA MET A 822 -11.71 -12.57 -7.07
C MET A 822 -11.94 -14.00 -7.57
N LEU A 823 -12.03 -14.22 -8.89
CA LEU A 823 -12.19 -15.56 -9.47
C LEU A 823 -10.96 -16.45 -9.23
N ARG A 824 -9.73 -15.91 -9.34
CA ARG A 824 -8.51 -16.63 -8.97
C ARG A 824 -8.43 -16.95 -7.48
N GLY A 825 -8.97 -16.09 -6.62
CA GLY A 825 -9.06 -16.34 -5.18
C GLY A 825 -10.11 -17.40 -4.79
N SER A 826 -11.18 -17.56 -5.58
CA SER A 826 -12.25 -18.52 -5.31
C SER A 826 -11.95 -19.95 -5.78
N LEU A 827 -10.87 -20.17 -6.55
CA LEU A 827 -10.41 -21.50 -6.95
C LEU A 827 -9.42 -22.00 -5.87
N GLY A 828 -9.90 -22.90 -5.01
CA GLY A 828 -9.24 -23.26 -3.76
C GLY A 828 -7.85 -23.89 -3.88
N ARG A 829 -7.04 -23.73 -2.84
CA ARG A 829 -5.73 -24.38 -2.69
C ARG A 829 -5.88 -25.92 -2.60
N GLY A 830 -5.70 -26.62 -3.71
CA GLY A 830 -5.47 -28.07 -3.76
C GLY A 830 -4.04 -28.38 -4.23
N ASN A 831 -3.32 -29.24 -3.50
CA ASN A 831 -1.96 -29.73 -3.77
C ASN A 831 -0.90 -28.70 -4.25
N ASN A 832 -0.11 -28.20 -3.32
CA ASN A 832 1.24 -27.70 -3.63
C ASN A 832 2.20 -28.90 -3.77
N GLN A 833 2.25 -29.51 -4.95
CA GLN A 833 3.26 -30.51 -5.32
C GLN A 833 3.79 -30.18 -6.73
N GLY A 834 5.08 -30.44 -6.97
CA GLY A 834 5.81 -29.81 -8.08
C GLY A 834 5.35 -30.23 -9.48
N GLY A 835 5.24 -29.26 -10.40
CA GLY A 835 4.92 -29.51 -11.80
C GLY A 835 4.71 -28.22 -12.61
N GLY A 836 5.77 -27.71 -13.24
CA GLY A 836 5.75 -26.49 -14.07
C GLY A 836 5.08 -26.67 -15.45
N GLY A 837 3.91 -27.29 -15.50
CA GLY A 837 3.19 -27.64 -16.73
C GLY A 837 2.47 -26.45 -17.38
N TRP A 838 3.20 -25.59 -18.09
CA TRP A 838 2.59 -24.53 -18.91
C TRP A 838 1.86 -25.11 -20.12
N ASN A 839 0.53 -25.08 -20.08
CA ASN A 839 -0.30 -25.52 -21.20
C ASN A 839 -0.13 -24.56 -22.39
N ARG A 840 0.24 -25.09 -23.56
CA ARG A 840 0.48 -24.30 -24.77
C ARG A 840 -0.85 -23.91 -25.42
N GLN A 841 -1.19 -22.62 -25.43
CA GLN A 841 -2.13 -22.07 -26.41
C GLN A 841 -1.36 -21.19 -27.41
N SER A 842 -1.55 -21.44 -28.70
CA SER A 842 -0.72 -20.87 -29.75
C SER A 842 -1.14 -19.44 -30.11
N MET A 843 -0.18 -18.52 -30.14
CA MET A 843 -0.26 -17.29 -30.92
C MET A 843 0.90 -17.24 -31.93
N TYR A 844 0.70 -17.86 -33.09
CA TYR A 844 1.42 -17.44 -34.29
C TYR A 844 0.76 -16.16 -34.84
N LYS A 845 1.36 -15.00 -34.56
CA LYS A 845 1.16 -13.77 -35.34
C LYS A 845 2.51 -13.33 -35.92
N SER A 846 2.73 -13.68 -37.18
CA SER A 846 3.87 -13.22 -37.97
C SER A 846 3.85 -11.69 -38.08
N HIS A 847 4.92 -11.04 -37.62
CA HIS A 847 5.11 -9.61 -37.83
C HIS A 847 5.92 -9.43 -39.13
N SER A 848 5.24 -8.98 -40.19
CA SER A 848 5.88 -8.57 -41.44
C SER A 848 6.16 -7.06 -41.39
N ALA A 849 7.40 -6.65 -41.63
CA ALA A 849 7.82 -5.26 -41.51
C ALA A 849 7.22 -4.36 -42.62
N PRO A 850 6.78 -3.12 -42.31
CA PRO A 850 6.34 -2.17 -43.32
C PRO A 850 7.54 -1.53 -44.04
N SER A 851 7.54 -1.55 -45.37
CA SER A 851 8.58 -0.90 -46.18
C SER A 851 8.23 0.55 -46.49
N LEU A 852 9.06 1.50 -46.05
CA LEU A 852 8.99 2.90 -46.46
C LEU A 852 9.31 3.06 -47.96
N ARG A 853 8.58 3.95 -48.65
CA ARG A 853 8.95 4.47 -49.98
C ARG A 853 8.82 5.99 -49.99
N TYR A 854 9.89 6.67 -50.43
CA TYR A 854 9.88 8.11 -50.69
C TYR A 854 9.05 8.46 -51.94
N PRO A 855 8.31 9.58 -51.94
CA PRO A 855 7.70 10.14 -53.15
C PRO A 855 8.72 10.99 -53.95
N ARG A 856 8.73 10.88 -55.28
CA ARG A 856 9.52 11.80 -56.14
C ARG A 856 8.95 12.00 -57.56
N GLY A 857 8.32 13.16 -57.77
CA GLY A 857 8.38 13.93 -59.02
C GLY A 857 7.43 13.56 -60.17
N GLY A 858 6.84 14.61 -60.77
CA GLY A 858 6.06 14.57 -62.03
C GLY A 858 4.55 14.46 -61.83
N GLY A 859 3.69 15.28 -62.45
CA GLY A 859 3.91 16.48 -63.27
C GLY A 859 3.13 16.46 -64.61
N TYR A 860 2.58 17.63 -65.00
CA TYR A 860 1.80 17.92 -66.23
C TYR A 860 0.35 17.40 -66.30
N GLY A 861 -0.59 18.22 -66.82
CA GLY A 861 -1.81 17.63 -67.40
C GLY A 861 -3.02 18.46 -67.88
N GLY A 862 -3.35 19.67 -67.39
CA GLY A 862 -4.61 20.37 -67.75
C GLY A 862 -5.90 19.71 -67.22
N GLY A 863 -7.13 20.22 -67.42
CA GLY A 863 -7.56 21.52 -67.98
C GLY A 863 -9.07 21.57 -68.30
N TYR A 864 -9.70 22.75 -68.15
CA TYR A 864 -11.08 23.17 -68.55
C TYR A 864 -12.33 22.78 -67.72
N GLY A 865 -13.10 23.81 -67.33
CA GLY A 865 -14.57 23.80 -67.12
C GLY A 865 -15.11 23.41 -65.73
N GLY A 866 -16.10 24.09 -65.12
CA GLY A 866 -16.67 25.42 -65.45
C GLY A 866 -18.01 25.78 -64.77
N ALA A 867 -18.00 26.80 -63.90
CA ALA A 867 -19.11 27.70 -63.50
C ALA A 867 -20.36 27.18 -62.69
N GLN A 868 -21.06 28.16 -62.08
CA GLN A 868 -22.36 28.13 -61.35
C GLN A 868 -22.38 27.45 -59.95
N GLY A 869 -23.07 27.98 -58.92
CA GLY A 869 -23.67 29.32 -58.73
C GLY A 869 -24.89 29.38 -57.78
N TYR A 870 -24.86 30.26 -56.75
CA TYR A 870 -25.97 30.59 -55.78
C TYR A 870 -26.44 29.45 -54.84
N GLY A 871 -27.07 29.71 -53.68
CA GLY A 871 -27.21 30.95 -52.90
C GLY A 871 -28.49 31.05 -52.03
N GLY A 872 -28.37 31.18 -50.69
CA GLY A 872 -29.46 31.46 -49.73
C GLY A 872 -30.43 30.28 -49.41
N GLY A 873 -31.32 30.35 -48.41
CA GLY A 873 -31.40 31.32 -47.29
C GLY A 873 -32.80 31.53 -46.66
N GLY A 874 -33.08 30.88 -45.52
CA GLY A 874 -33.96 31.40 -44.44
C GLY A 874 -35.47 31.01 -44.36
N GLY A 875 -35.94 30.77 -43.11
CA GLY A 875 -37.26 31.21 -42.61
C GLY A 875 -38.41 30.19 -42.51
N GLY A 876 -39.10 30.14 -41.34
CA GLY A 876 -40.39 29.45 -41.14
C GLY A 876 -40.70 29.13 -39.67
N TYR A 877 -41.94 29.37 -39.21
CA TYR A 877 -42.33 29.26 -37.78
C TYR A 877 -43.75 28.69 -37.56
N ASN A 878 -44.02 28.30 -36.29
CA ASN A 878 -45.31 28.38 -35.57
C ASN A 878 -46.25 27.14 -35.43
N SER A 879 -46.25 26.58 -34.20
CA SER A 879 -47.36 26.11 -33.32
C SER A 879 -48.70 25.52 -33.83
N GLY A 880 -49.21 24.50 -33.11
CA GLY A 880 -50.61 24.05 -33.11
C GLY A 880 -50.93 22.96 -32.06
N TYR A 881 -51.81 23.24 -31.09
CA TYR A 881 -52.20 22.32 -30.00
C TYR A 881 -53.50 21.53 -30.29
N ASN A 882 -53.66 20.33 -29.72
CA ASN A 882 -54.85 20.02 -28.90
C ASN A 882 -54.68 18.85 -27.90
N ARG A 883 -55.71 18.65 -27.05
CA ARG A 883 -55.78 17.80 -25.85
C ARG A 883 -56.48 16.44 -26.07
N GLY A 884 -56.36 15.54 -25.09
CA GLY A 884 -57.43 14.58 -24.75
C GLY A 884 -56.95 13.27 -24.09
N GLY A 885 -57.63 12.80 -23.04
CA GLY A 885 -57.36 11.49 -22.42
C GLY A 885 -58.52 11.00 -21.55
N GLY A 886 -58.60 9.69 -21.27
CA GLY A 886 -59.65 9.12 -20.41
C GLY A 886 -59.70 7.59 -20.29
N GLN A 887 -59.57 7.11 -19.04
CA GLN A 887 -60.28 5.98 -18.40
C GLN A 887 -60.32 4.54 -19.00
N ARG A 888 -59.60 3.64 -18.30
CA ARG A 888 -60.01 2.35 -17.66
C ARG A 888 -61.04 1.37 -18.28
N TYR A 889 -60.80 0.08 -17.95
CA TYR A 889 -61.58 -1.15 -18.19
C TYR A 889 -61.65 -1.60 -19.66
N GLY A 890 -61.50 -2.87 -20.06
CA GLY A 890 -60.98 -4.06 -19.35
C GLY A 890 -61.99 -5.18 -19.09
N ASN A 891 -62.03 -6.21 -19.96
CA ASN A 891 -62.36 -7.60 -19.58
C ASN A 891 -61.93 -8.65 -20.67
N GLN A 892 -61.83 -9.91 -20.24
CA GLN A 892 -61.75 -11.22 -20.94
C GLN A 892 -61.95 -11.31 -22.48
N GLY A 893 -60.99 -11.96 -23.17
CA GLY A 893 -60.97 -13.43 -23.30
C GLY A 893 -61.37 -14.10 -24.63
N ASN A 894 -60.55 -15.07 -25.08
CA ASN A 894 -60.79 -16.10 -26.14
C ASN A 894 -61.08 -15.62 -27.57
N HIS A 895 -60.81 -16.38 -28.64
CA HIS A 895 -60.00 -17.61 -28.83
C HIS A 895 -59.36 -17.50 -30.23
N GLY A 896 -58.22 -18.15 -30.46
CA GLY A 896 -57.79 -18.52 -31.82
C GLY A 896 -57.92 -20.03 -32.01
N TRP A 897 -58.08 -20.49 -33.26
CA TRP A 897 -57.43 -21.69 -33.85
C TRP A 897 -58.04 -22.11 -35.21
N GLN A 898 -57.15 -22.52 -36.14
CA GLN A 898 -57.34 -23.51 -37.23
C GLN A 898 -58.39 -23.32 -38.34
N GLY A 899 -58.09 -23.90 -39.51
CA GLY A 899 -59.06 -24.21 -40.56
C GLY A 899 -58.56 -23.99 -41.99
N ASN A 900 -57.91 -24.98 -42.60
CA ASN A 900 -57.61 -25.00 -44.04
C ASN A 900 -57.70 -26.43 -44.63
N MET A 901 -58.05 -26.56 -45.91
CA MET A 901 -58.28 -27.82 -46.66
C MET A 901 -57.89 -27.58 -48.13
N ASN A 902 -57.28 -28.48 -48.94
CA ASN A 902 -56.71 -29.84 -48.82
C ASN A 902 -55.47 -29.91 -49.80
N ASN A 903 -54.88 -31.00 -50.33
CA ASN A 903 -55.20 -32.43 -50.42
C ASN A 903 -53.94 -33.34 -50.65
N GLN A 904 -54.20 -34.63 -50.88
CA GLN A 904 -53.32 -35.80 -51.14
C GLN A 904 -52.43 -35.75 -52.42
N GLY A 905 -51.42 -36.66 -52.50
CA GLY A 905 -51.16 -37.35 -53.80
C GLY A 905 -49.77 -37.87 -54.26
N ASN A 906 -49.00 -38.65 -53.47
CA ASN A 906 -47.92 -39.61 -53.87
C ASN A 906 -47.08 -39.49 -55.20
N ALA A 907 -45.76 -39.29 -55.01
CA ALA A 907 -44.59 -40.03 -55.58
C ALA A 907 -44.42 -40.38 -57.09
N TYR A 908 -43.27 -39.96 -57.70
CA TYR A 908 -42.15 -40.86 -58.09
C TYR A 908 -40.88 -40.13 -58.62
N ASN A 909 -39.75 -40.85 -58.57
CA ASN A 909 -38.33 -40.55 -58.91
C ASN A 909 -37.98 -40.19 -60.39
N ARG A 910 -37.10 -39.19 -60.64
CA ARG A 910 -35.97 -39.30 -61.62
C ARG A 910 -34.80 -38.32 -61.41
N ASN A 911 -33.71 -38.51 -62.16
CA ASN A 911 -32.30 -38.17 -61.88
C ASN A 911 -31.61 -37.45 -63.10
N GLN A 912 -30.37 -36.97 -62.92
CA GLN A 912 -29.35 -36.61 -63.95
C GLN A 912 -29.52 -35.30 -64.77
N GLN A 913 -28.48 -34.73 -65.42
CA GLN A 913 -27.05 -35.09 -65.70
C GLN A 913 -26.19 -33.78 -65.81
N GLN A 914 -24.86 -33.69 -66.00
CA GLN A 914 -23.70 -34.59 -66.18
C GLN A 914 -22.49 -34.03 -65.33
N GLY A 915 -21.17 -33.97 -65.63
CA GLY A 915 -20.26 -34.34 -66.74
C GLY A 915 -19.36 -33.17 -67.20
N GLY A 916 -18.03 -33.26 -67.36
CA GLY A 916 -16.99 -34.22 -66.92
C GLY A 916 -15.82 -33.43 -66.26
N TYR A 917 -14.58 -33.90 -66.03
CA TYR A 917 -13.81 -35.14 -66.30
C TYR A 917 -12.86 -35.36 -65.07
N GLY A 918 -11.96 -36.34 -64.89
CA GLY A 918 -11.39 -37.41 -65.73
C GLY A 918 -9.96 -37.06 -66.23
N GLY A 919 -8.87 -37.77 -65.89
CA GLY A 919 -8.68 -38.94 -65.01
C GLY A 919 -7.21 -39.47 -65.05
N HIS A 920 -7.00 -40.76 -64.74
CA HIS A 920 -5.74 -41.57 -64.85
C HIS A 920 -4.69 -41.39 -63.72
N GLN A 921 -3.97 -42.41 -63.21
CA GLN A 921 -4.00 -43.89 -63.45
C GLN A 921 -3.36 -44.74 -62.30
N GLY A 922 -3.90 -45.95 -62.01
CA GLY A 922 -3.27 -47.11 -61.31
C GLY A 922 -2.91 -46.98 -59.81
N GLY A 923 -2.92 -48.00 -58.92
CA GLY A 923 -3.22 -49.46 -58.94
C GLY A 923 -2.57 -50.13 -57.68
N TYR A 924 -2.86 -51.33 -57.15
CA TYR A 924 -3.82 -52.43 -57.41
C TYR A 924 -4.02 -53.28 -56.10
N ASN A 925 -5.19 -53.86 -55.80
CA ASN A 925 -5.53 -55.33 -55.79
C ASN A 925 -4.52 -56.28 -55.09
N GLN A 926 -4.82 -57.18 -54.12
CA GLN A 926 -6.06 -57.67 -53.43
C GLN A 926 -5.70 -58.11 -51.97
N GLY A 927 -6.33 -58.98 -51.15
CA GLY A 927 -7.49 -59.91 -51.16
C GLY A 927 -7.31 -61.01 -50.05
N GLY A 928 -8.30 -61.76 -49.52
CA GLY A 928 -9.77 -61.75 -49.67
C GLY A 928 -10.50 -62.95 -48.98
N GLY A 929 -11.81 -62.82 -48.69
CA GLY A 929 -12.78 -63.91 -48.34
C GLY A 929 -12.86 -64.41 -46.87
N ASN A 930 -13.89 -65.16 -46.40
CA ASN A 930 -15.30 -65.33 -46.87
C ASN A 930 -16.25 -66.08 -45.86
N TRP A 931 -17.49 -65.59 -45.63
CA TRP A 931 -18.80 -66.28 -45.34
C TRP A 931 -19.14 -67.18 -44.10
N SER A 932 -20.31 -66.91 -43.46
CA SER A 932 -21.37 -67.77 -42.80
C SER A 932 -21.06 -68.85 -41.72
N GLY A 933 -21.91 -69.22 -40.72
CA GLY A 933 -23.26 -68.77 -40.27
C GLY A 933 -23.94 -69.71 -39.19
N ASN A 934 -25.16 -69.38 -38.71
CA ASN A 934 -26.18 -70.18 -37.93
C ASN A 934 -26.19 -70.38 -36.36
N HIS A 935 -27.14 -69.66 -35.69
CA HIS A 935 -28.30 -70.11 -34.85
C HIS A 935 -28.31 -70.73 -33.41
N ARG A 936 -29.20 -70.15 -32.56
CA ARG A 936 -30.00 -70.65 -31.38
C ARG A 936 -29.27 -70.99 -30.05
N GLY A 937 -29.85 -70.86 -28.83
CA GLY A 937 -31.14 -70.29 -28.34
C GLY A 937 -31.46 -70.69 -26.86
N GLY A 938 -32.35 -69.99 -26.11
CA GLY A 938 -32.75 -70.36 -24.71
C GLY A 938 -33.56 -69.28 -23.93
N ASN A 939 -34.30 -69.62 -22.85
CA ASN A 939 -35.24 -68.72 -22.12
C ASN A 939 -35.65 -69.22 -20.68
N TRP A 940 -36.24 -68.35 -19.83
CA TRP A 940 -36.83 -68.54 -18.46
C TRP A 940 -35.83 -68.89 -17.31
N GLY A 941 -36.11 -68.76 -15.99
CA GLY A 941 -37.16 -68.01 -15.25
C GLY A 941 -37.76 -68.72 -13.99
N GLY A 942 -37.64 -68.15 -12.76
CA GLY A 942 -38.61 -68.38 -11.65
C GLY A 942 -38.16 -68.79 -10.20
N ASN A 943 -38.57 -67.97 -9.20
CA ASN A 943 -39.36 -68.29 -7.97
C ASN A 943 -38.82 -69.03 -6.69
N GLN A 944 -39.15 -68.46 -5.50
CA GLN A 944 -39.45 -69.01 -4.13
C GLN A 944 -38.51 -69.96 -3.31
N GLY A 945 -38.49 -69.77 -1.97
CA GLY A 945 -38.28 -70.86 -0.98
C GLY A 945 -37.73 -70.51 0.43
N GLY A 946 -38.53 -70.60 1.50
CA GLY A 946 -38.23 -70.20 2.91
C GLY A 946 -37.22 -71.04 3.74
N GLY A 947 -37.16 -70.81 5.08
CA GLY A 947 -36.43 -71.68 6.04
C GLY A 947 -35.79 -71.00 7.28
N HIS A 948 -35.84 -71.65 8.45
CA HIS A 948 -35.09 -71.32 9.69
C HIS A 948 -34.51 -72.60 10.30
N TRP A 949 -33.32 -72.57 10.93
CA TRP A 949 -33.05 -72.95 12.33
C TRP A 949 -31.53 -72.89 12.69
N ARG A 950 -31.16 -73.29 13.92
CA ARG A 950 -29.86 -73.02 14.57
C ARG A 950 -28.85 -74.20 14.51
N GLY A 951 -27.55 -73.87 14.57
CA GLY A 951 -26.74 -74.21 15.77
C GLY A 951 -25.50 -75.12 15.65
N ASN A 952 -24.58 -74.93 16.63
CA ASN A 952 -23.50 -75.83 17.10
C ASN A 952 -22.28 -76.16 16.18
N GLN A 953 -21.09 -76.52 16.69
CA GLN A 953 -20.36 -76.16 17.94
C GLN A 953 -18.88 -76.68 17.89
N GLN A 954 -18.14 -76.50 19.00
CA GLN A 954 -16.82 -77.07 19.37
C GLN A 954 -15.56 -76.35 18.80
N GLY A 955 -14.49 -76.11 19.58
CA GLY A 955 -14.41 -76.21 21.05
C GLY A 955 -13.01 -76.02 21.69
N GLY A 956 -12.97 -75.31 22.84
CA GLY A 956 -11.92 -75.34 23.88
C GLY A 956 -10.60 -74.59 23.61
N SER A 957 -9.83 -74.09 24.61
CA SER A 957 -10.02 -73.90 26.07
C SER A 957 -8.79 -73.08 26.62
N ASN A 958 -8.56 -72.66 27.88
CA ASN A 958 -9.26 -72.78 29.18
C ASN A 958 -8.73 -71.72 30.20
N TRP A 959 -9.42 -71.50 31.34
CA TRP A 959 -9.04 -70.71 32.55
C TRP A 959 -8.77 -69.19 32.40
N GLY A 960 -9.06 -68.28 33.35
CA GLY A 960 -9.67 -68.40 34.70
C GLY A 960 -10.12 -67.02 35.27
N GLY A 961 -10.71 -66.99 36.49
CA GLY A 961 -11.33 -65.78 37.12
C GLY A 961 -10.36 -64.75 37.76
N ASN A 962 -10.79 -63.76 38.57
CA ASN A 962 -12.04 -63.63 39.35
C ASN A 962 -12.38 -62.13 39.74
N ARG A 963 -13.43 -61.91 40.56
CA ARG A 963 -14.00 -60.61 41.01
C ARG A 963 -13.59 -60.13 42.43
N ASN A 964 -13.81 -58.82 42.68
CA ASN A 964 -14.39 -58.18 43.89
C ASN A 964 -13.61 -57.97 45.24
N GLN A 965 -13.59 -56.69 45.65
CA GLN A 965 -14.04 -56.09 46.94
C GLN A 965 -13.21 -56.06 48.26
N GLN A 966 -13.47 -54.95 49.01
CA GLN A 966 -13.29 -54.67 50.46
C GLN A 966 -11.84 -54.50 50.96
N GLN A 967 -11.49 -53.61 51.92
CA GLN A 967 -12.15 -53.16 53.17
C GLN A 967 -11.89 -51.63 53.47
N ASN A 968 -12.83 -50.84 54.05
CA ASN A 968 -13.04 -50.48 55.49
C ASN A 968 -11.98 -49.46 56.04
N ARG A 969 -12.25 -48.37 56.81
CA ARG A 969 -13.31 -48.02 57.80
C ARG A 969 -13.59 -46.49 57.89
N GLY A 970 -14.83 -46.12 58.29
CA GLY A 970 -15.18 -44.91 59.07
C GLY A 970 -15.14 -43.51 58.38
N GLY A 971 -15.88 -42.50 58.84
CA GLY A 971 -16.98 -42.49 59.83
C GLY A 971 -17.31 -41.10 60.43
N GLY A 972 -18.46 -40.52 60.07
CA GLY A 972 -18.97 -39.22 60.61
C GLY A 972 -18.32 -37.97 59.97
N GLY A 973 -18.94 -36.78 59.96
CA GLY A 973 -20.31 -36.42 60.35
C GLY A 973 -20.37 -35.22 61.31
N GLY A 974 -20.68 -34.01 60.81
CA GLY A 974 -20.87 -32.82 61.66
C GLY A 974 -20.92 -31.50 60.90
N ASN A 975 -22.11 -30.94 60.70
CA ASN A 975 -22.29 -29.50 60.50
C ASN A 975 -22.10 -28.78 61.83
N TYR A 976 -21.44 -27.63 61.86
CA TYR A 976 -21.86 -26.52 62.71
C TYR A 976 -21.56 -25.17 62.05
N ASN A 977 -22.32 -24.15 62.47
CA ASN A 977 -22.47 -22.86 61.81
C ASN A 977 -22.21 -21.74 62.82
N SER A 978 -21.33 -20.79 62.51
CA SER A 978 -21.19 -19.55 63.29
C SER A 978 -20.69 -18.40 62.43
N ASN A 979 -21.51 -17.36 62.33
CA ASN A 979 -21.14 -16.06 61.79
C ASN A 979 -19.89 -15.48 62.47
N ASN A 980 -19.20 -14.58 61.78
CA ASN A 980 -19.13 -13.24 62.35
C ASN A 980 -19.37 -12.16 61.28
N ARG A 981 -19.89 -11.00 61.69
CA ARG A 981 -20.21 -9.88 60.80
C ARG A 981 -19.12 -8.82 60.90
N GLY A 982 -18.85 -8.17 59.78
CA GLY A 982 -18.04 -6.95 59.69
C GLY A 982 -18.56 -6.07 58.57
N GLN A 983 -19.65 -5.34 58.82
CA GLN A 983 -19.93 -4.14 58.04
C GLN A 983 -19.06 -3.03 58.62
N ASP A 984 -18.46 -2.21 57.77
CA ASP A 984 -18.81 -0.79 57.84
C ASP A 984 -18.60 -0.06 56.51
N ARG A 985 -19.26 1.09 56.37
CA ARG A 985 -19.13 1.99 55.22
C ARG A 985 -18.22 3.14 55.62
N TYR A 986 -17.28 3.58 54.77
CA TYR A 986 -16.97 5.00 54.66
C TYR A 986 -16.39 5.37 53.27
N ARG A 987 -17.00 6.40 52.68
CA ARG A 987 -16.42 7.33 51.68
C ARG A 987 -16.32 8.69 52.40
N PRO A 988 -15.52 9.67 51.93
CA PRO A 988 -14.59 9.63 50.81
C PRO A 988 -13.13 9.96 51.24
N TYR A 989 -12.18 9.80 50.32
CA TYR A 989 -11.58 10.95 49.61
C TYR A 989 -11.27 10.52 48.17
#